data_AF-A0A8B7DPX8-F1
#
_entry.id   AF-A0A8B7DPX8-F1
#
_cell.length_a   1.000
_cell.length_b   1.000
_cell.length_c   1.000
_cell.angle_alpha   90.00
_cell.angle_beta   90.00
_cell.angle_gamma   90.00
#
_symmetry.space_group_name_H-M   'P 1'
#
loop_
_entity.id
_entity.type
_entity.pdbx_description
1 polymer ?
#
loop_
_entity_poly.entity_id
_entity_poly.type
_entity_poly.pdbx_seq_one_letter_code
_entity_poly.pdbx_strand_id
1 'polypeptide(L)'
;MLDLLALKGINGDTITNPIEIANRLNNHFPSVFNKNEDDELPYFIKRTKAICKYSQITLDLVKNKLSNLSVDKTVGLDGVSAYVLKNCSDSFSIPLSAIFQKSLDSGCCPKVWKKANVTPHFKNGNRLDPGNYRPIFLTSVVCKVMEKILRDTMVNHLVEHCLISKNQHGFVNKKACVTNLLESIDMMSKALSDKISMDVAFIDFSKAFDMVPHKRLIYKLEAYGFTGNLLNWIKSFLHQRFQRIVMGDYVSSWLEVFSGVPQGSVLGPILFIIFVNDISDIVNHPCKMYADDTKLLARLDHPLASQMLQTDIYNIADWCNTWKMKLNLDKSKIMHIGKKNNFYVYLMPANNNNSVELASTLVERDLGIMITPDLKWHNNSTFATNKANRVLGSTGTNIGDLKLQIEKLITDNMNLTKRVDDLEMNKSSTSHINNNVTWANMVKKSPEQMLMINSVTSETKERERREKNVVIFGIKPSENEEKSKEKEENRRAIINVFKKLQVTVNVQNFMKLKPRNTNNQAPFVVILKDKRERNSILKKAKELRDSKEYENDKNSNHCSYSHVNVLGNAVFKFKGGPTSIPSFEKSRNNNPHKNHIKLWYTNATSLNNKMQQLKAYLSCDKPDIILVSETWFNDKSVINIDGYNCYNKNRPLGENGGGVVIYAKSTFITRSVSHLALCDNGIEQIWRSLTNGPDHLIIGSFQISDEEPTNTLDLLMTDNCKRIRDVETGAPLGPIEKAHYVIQFKYDI
;
A
#
# COMPACT_ATOMS: atom_id res chain seq x y z
N MET A 1 -23.89 1.52 1.55
CA MET A 1 -24.65 0.39 0.94
C MET A 1 -25.82 0.88 0.07
N LEU A 2 -26.08 2.20 0.02
CA LEU A 2 -27.17 2.86 -0.71
C LEU A 2 -26.78 3.34 -2.13
N ASP A 3 -25.58 3.02 -2.62
CA ASP A 3 -25.01 3.72 -3.79
C ASP A 3 -25.33 3.07 -5.15
N LEU A 4 -26.10 1.98 -5.18
CA LEU A 4 -26.50 1.32 -6.42
C LEU A 4 -27.83 1.88 -6.92
N LEU A 5 -27.77 3.02 -7.61
CA LEU A 5 -28.93 3.77 -8.09
C LEU A 5 -29.39 3.37 -9.50
N ALA A 6 -28.51 2.72 -10.27
CA ALA A 6 -28.78 2.35 -11.65
C ALA A 6 -28.03 1.10 -12.09
N LEU A 7 -28.60 0.36 -13.03
CA LEU A 7 -28.03 -0.86 -13.61
C LEU A 7 -28.50 -1.03 -15.06
N LYS A 8 -27.69 -1.67 -15.91
CA LYS A 8 -28.07 -1.94 -17.29
C LYS A 8 -29.03 -3.12 -17.36
N GLY A 9 -30.19 -2.89 -17.96
CA GLY A 9 -31.22 -3.87 -18.26
C GLY A 9 -30.78 -4.86 -19.34
N ILE A 10 -31.63 -5.86 -19.59
CA ILE A 10 -31.34 -6.92 -20.57
C ILE A 10 -31.33 -6.35 -21.99
N ASN A 11 -32.17 -5.35 -22.26
CA ASN A 11 -32.29 -4.72 -23.58
C ASN A 11 -31.34 -3.53 -23.75
N GLY A 12 -30.44 -3.31 -22.78
CA GLY A 12 -29.47 -2.22 -22.77
C GLY A 12 -29.98 -0.89 -22.21
N ASP A 13 -31.24 -0.85 -21.80
CA ASP A 13 -31.88 0.23 -21.05
C ASP A 13 -31.26 0.43 -19.66
N THR A 14 -31.46 1.59 -19.05
CA THR A 14 -30.97 1.85 -17.68
C THR A 14 -32.11 1.68 -16.69
N ILE A 15 -31.99 0.67 -15.85
CA ILE A 15 -32.91 0.36 -14.76
C ILE A 15 -32.53 1.20 -13.54
N THR A 16 -33.46 1.97 -13.00
CA THR A 16 -33.28 2.78 -11.77
C THR A 16 -34.22 2.35 -10.64
N ASN A 17 -35.26 1.55 -10.93
CA ASN A 17 -36.15 1.03 -9.91
C ASN A 17 -35.41 0.02 -9.01
N PRO A 18 -35.34 0.21 -7.68
CA PRO A 18 -34.56 -0.66 -6.79
C PRO A 18 -35.00 -2.13 -6.79
N ILE A 19 -36.29 -2.42 -6.97
CA ILE A 19 -36.82 -3.79 -7.02
C ILE A 19 -36.40 -4.46 -8.34
N GLU A 20 -36.48 -3.73 -9.45
CA GLU A 20 -36.03 -4.23 -10.75
C GLU A 20 -34.51 -4.45 -10.76
N ILE A 21 -33.73 -3.55 -10.13
CA ILE A 21 -32.29 -3.73 -9.93
C ILE A 21 -32.01 -5.01 -9.13
N ALA A 22 -32.70 -5.20 -7.99
CA ALA A 22 -32.54 -6.38 -7.16
C ALA A 22 -32.89 -7.66 -7.93
N ASN A 23 -33.99 -7.68 -8.68
CA ASN A 23 -34.37 -8.81 -9.53
C ASN A 23 -33.38 -9.04 -10.69
N ARG A 24 -32.88 -7.97 -11.33
CA ARG A 24 -31.89 -8.05 -12.41
C ARG A 24 -30.58 -8.70 -11.93
N LEU A 25 -30.12 -8.34 -10.74
CA LEU A 25 -28.96 -8.97 -10.08
C LEU A 25 -29.27 -10.40 -9.66
N ASN A 26 -30.44 -10.64 -9.08
CA ASN A 26 -30.86 -11.96 -8.65
C ASN A 26 -30.96 -12.95 -9.82
N ASN A 27 -31.35 -12.48 -11.01
CA ASN A 27 -31.35 -13.26 -12.24
C ASN A 27 -29.95 -13.41 -12.85
N HIS A 28 -29.06 -12.41 -12.67
CA HIS A 28 -27.71 -12.46 -13.22
C HIS A 28 -26.80 -13.44 -12.47
N PHE A 29 -26.77 -13.44 -11.14
CA PHE A 29 -25.83 -14.29 -10.40
C PHE A 29 -26.00 -15.79 -10.68
N PRO A 30 -27.23 -16.34 -10.77
CA PRO A 30 -27.43 -17.72 -11.15
C PRO A 30 -27.22 -18.02 -12.63
N SER A 31 -27.21 -17.01 -13.50
CA SER A 31 -26.99 -17.23 -14.95
C SER A 31 -25.59 -17.77 -15.27
N VAL A 32 -24.64 -17.62 -14.36
CA VAL A 32 -23.28 -18.18 -14.51
C VAL A 32 -23.11 -19.56 -13.90
N PHE A 33 -24.17 -20.11 -13.31
CA PHE A 33 -24.14 -21.45 -12.75
C PHE A 33 -24.16 -22.51 -13.84
N ASN A 34 -23.49 -23.62 -13.59
CA ASN A 34 -23.57 -24.80 -14.43
C ASN A 34 -24.92 -25.49 -14.18
N LYS A 35 -25.81 -25.46 -15.18
CA LYS A 35 -27.17 -26.02 -15.08
C LYS A 35 -27.27 -27.51 -15.43
N ASN A 36 -26.25 -28.07 -16.10
CA ASN A 36 -26.27 -29.45 -16.60
C ASN A 36 -25.42 -30.37 -15.72
N GLU A 37 -26.06 -31.18 -14.88
CA GLU A 37 -25.41 -32.18 -14.01
C GLU A 37 -25.49 -33.62 -14.56
N ASP A 38 -26.11 -33.82 -15.73
CA ASP A 38 -26.38 -35.15 -16.31
C ASP A 38 -25.18 -35.77 -17.04
N ASP A 39 -24.07 -35.04 -17.18
CA ASP A 39 -22.86 -35.57 -17.78
C ASP A 39 -22.24 -36.71 -16.94
N GLU A 40 -21.58 -37.64 -17.63
CA GLU A 40 -20.74 -38.66 -17.01
C GLU A 40 -19.63 -38.02 -16.16
N LEU A 41 -19.33 -38.67 -15.02
CA LEU A 41 -18.27 -38.23 -14.14
C LEU A 41 -16.91 -38.61 -14.75
N PRO A 42 -15.97 -37.64 -14.86
CA PRO A 42 -14.64 -37.94 -15.38
C PRO A 42 -13.89 -38.86 -14.41
N TYR A 43 -12.95 -39.64 -14.92
CA TYR A 43 -12.06 -40.41 -14.07
C TYR A 43 -11.28 -39.49 -13.13
N PHE A 44 -11.28 -39.81 -11.83
CA PHE A 44 -10.47 -39.13 -10.83
C PHE A 44 -9.82 -40.13 -9.90
N ILE A 45 -8.50 -40.03 -9.76
CA ILE A 45 -7.74 -40.94 -8.91
C ILE A 45 -8.09 -40.73 -7.43
N LYS A 46 -8.27 -41.85 -6.70
CA LYS A 46 -8.47 -41.82 -5.26
C LYS A 46 -7.22 -41.24 -4.57
N ARG A 47 -7.39 -40.20 -3.76
CA ARG A 47 -6.28 -39.45 -3.13
C ARG A 47 -5.80 -40.07 -1.83
N THR A 48 -6.64 -40.84 -1.16
CA THR A 48 -6.28 -41.54 0.07
C THR A 48 -7.11 -42.79 0.27
N LYS A 49 -6.55 -43.78 0.97
CA LYS A 49 -7.32 -44.92 1.50
C LYS A 49 -7.96 -44.60 2.86
N ALA A 50 -7.47 -43.57 3.56
CA ALA A 50 -7.99 -43.17 4.85
C ALA A 50 -9.39 -42.56 4.72
N ILE A 51 -10.22 -42.77 5.73
CA ILE A 51 -11.56 -42.20 5.82
C ILE A 51 -11.56 -41.12 6.90
N CYS A 52 -12.10 -39.95 6.56
CA CYS A 52 -12.23 -38.85 7.49
C CYS A 52 -13.17 -39.23 8.64
N LYS A 53 -12.61 -39.35 9.85
CA LYS A 53 -13.40 -39.60 11.07
C LYS A 53 -13.82 -38.27 11.67
N TYR A 54 -15.06 -38.22 12.16
CA TYR A 54 -15.57 -37.09 12.94
C TYR A 54 -15.98 -37.57 14.33
N SER A 55 -15.73 -36.73 15.33
CA SER A 55 -16.11 -37.00 16.72
C SER A 55 -17.51 -36.46 17.02
N GLN A 56 -18.08 -36.93 18.13
CA GLN A 56 -19.32 -36.38 18.67
C GLN A 56 -19.17 -34.87 18.94
N ILE A 57 -20.20 -34.11 18.61
CA ILE A 57 -20.29 -32.68 18.87
C ILE A 57 -20.68 -32.49 20.33
N THR A 58 -19.70 -32.14 21.15
CA THR A 58 -19.90 -31.93 22.59
C THR A 58 -20.40 -30.51 22.90
N LEU A 59 -21.04 -30.35 24.06
CA LEU A 59 -21.46 -29.05 24.57
C LEU A 59 -20.27 -28.08 24.68
N ASP A 60 -19.14 -28.53 25.25
CA ASP A 60 -17.94 -27.70 25.42
C ASP A 60 -17.36 -27.23 24.10
N LEU A 61 -17.36 -28.08 23.07
CA LEU A 61 -16.92 -27.72 21.73
C LEU A 61 -17.79 -26.57 21.18
N VAL A 62 -19.11 -26.70 21.29
CA VAL A 62 -20.05 -25.67 20.82
C VAL A 62 -19.89 -24.39 21.63
N LYS A 63 -19.86 -24.48 22.96
CA LYS A 63 -19.64 -23.32 23.86
C LYS A 63 -18.37 -22.57 23.49
N ASN A 64 -17.26 -23.27 23.27
CA ASN A 64 -16.00 -22.67 22.84
C ASN A 64 -16.12 -21.96 21.49
N LYS A 65 -16.80 -22.56 20.50
CA LYS A 65 -17.04 -21.89 19.21
C LYS A 65 -17.89 -20.63 19.34
N LEU A 66 -18.88 -20.63 20.23
CA LEU A 66 -19.76 -19.50 20.49
C LEU A 66 -19.03 -18.35 21.21
N SER A 67 -18.26 -18.64 22.26
CA SER A 67 -17.52 -17.63 23.03
C SER A 67 -16.46 -16.90 22.20
N ASN A 68 -15.93 -17.57 21.17
CA ASN A 68 -14.96 -17.03 20.23
C ASN A 68 -15.58 -16.37 18.97
N LEU A 69 -16.89 -16.13 18.96
CA LEU A 69 -17.53 -15.37 17.87
C LEU A 69 -17.06 -13.90 17.88
N SER A 70 -16.92 -13.35 16.67
CA SER A 70 -16.83 -11.90 16.47
C SER A 70 -18.24 -11.34 16.53
N VAL A 71 -18.44 -10.31 17.35
CA VAL A 71 -19.77 -9.77 17.66
C VAL A 71 -20.33 -8.90 16.54
N ASP A 72 -19.47 -8.31 15.70
CA ASP A 72 -19.83 -7.37 14.62
C ASP A 72 -20.30 -8.07 13.34
N LYS A 73 -20.73 -9.34 13.44
CA LYS A 73 -21.20 -10.10 12.28
C LYS A 73 -22.66 -9.77 12.00
N THR A 74 -22.93 -9.47 10.74
CA THR A 74 -24.28 -9.23 10.23
C THR A 74 -25.18 -10.43 10.48
N VAL A 75 -26.41 -10.15 10.89
CA VAL A 75 -27.42 -11.14 11.23
C VAL A 75 -27.92 -11.85 9.97
N GLY A 76 -28.15 -13.16 10.07
CA GLY A 76 -28.74 -13.95 9.00
C GLY A 76 -30.26 -13.81 8.94
N LEU A 77 -30.91 -14.63 8.12
CA LEU A 77 -32.37 -14.67 8.00
C LEU A 77 -33.10 -15.09 9.29
N ASP A 78 -32.41 -15.77 10.18
CA ASP A 78 -32.96 -16.28 11.45
C ASP A 78 -33.04 -15.19 12.54
N GLY A 79 -32.53 -13.98 12.30
CA GLY A 79 -32.56 -12.90 13.28
C GLY A 79 -31.60 -13.10 14.46
N VAL A 80 -30.79 -14.16 14.46
CA VAL A 80 -29.92 -14.51 15.60
C VAL A 80 -28.58 -13.78 15.48
N SER A 81 -28.31 -12.87 16.42
CA SER A 81 -27.07 -12.09 16.42
C SER A 81 -25.89 -12.86 17.02
N ALA A 82 -24.69 -12.62 16.47
CA ALA A 82 -23.45 -13.18 17.00
C ALA A 82 -23.14 -12.67 18.41
N TYR A 83 -23.57 -11.44 18.74
CA TYR A 83 -23.43 -10.86 20.07
C TYR A 83 -24.19 -11.67 21.13
N VAL A 84 -25.45 -12.01 20.86
CA VAL A 84 -26.29 -12.79 21.78
C VAL A 84 -25.72 -14.20 21.95
N LEU A 85 -25.37 -14.86 20.83
CA LEU A 85 -24.78 -16.20 20.84
C LEU A 85 -23.48 -16.28 21.66
N LYS A 86 -22.65 -15.24 21.61
CA LYS A 86 -21.40 -15.16 22.36
C LYS A 86 -21.64 -14.95 23.86
N ASN A 87 -22.42 -13.92 24.20
CA ASN A 87 -22.63 -13.54 25.61
C ASN A 87 -23.51 -14.53 26.36
N CYS A 88 -24.36 -15.28 25.66
CA CYS A 88 -25.19 -16.34 26.23
C CYS A 88 -24.71 -17.75 25.81
N SER A 89 -23.40 -17.89 25.55
CA SER A 89 -22.83 -19.14 25.00
C SER A 89 -23.07 -20.36 25.87
N ASP A 90 -23.07 -20.20 27.20
CA ASP A 90 -23.44 -21.26 28.15
C ASP A 90 -24.83 -21.82 27.87
N SER A 91 -25.84 -20.96 27.85
CA SER A 91 -27.23 -21.36 27.64
C SER A 91 -27.49 -21.88 26.22
N PHE A 92 -26.91 -21.24 25.19
CA PHE A 92 -27.12 -21.66 23.80
C PHE A 92 -26.36 -22.92 23.42
N SER A 93 -25.23 -23.22 24.07
CA SER A 93 -24.46 -24.43 23.75
C SER A 93 -25.23 -25.72 23.99
N ILE A 94 -26.15 -25.74 24.97
CA ILE A 94 -26.99 -26.89 25.30
C ILE A 94 -27.89 -27.30 24.12
N PRO A 95 -28.85 -26.47 23.66
CA PRO A 95 -29.71 -26.84 22.54
C PRO A 95 -28.94 -26.94 21.22
N LEU A 96 -27.93 -26.09 21.00
CA LEU A 96 -27.20 -26.10 19.73
C LEU A 96 -26.34 -27.36 19.56
N SER A 97 -25.73 -27.89 20.62
CA SER A 97 -25.01 -29.17 20.55
C SER A 97 -25.93 -30.32 20.14
N ALA A 98 -27.12 -30.42 20.72
CA ALA A 98 -28.12 -31.42 20.33
C ALA A 98 -28.58 -31.26 18.87
N ILE A 99 -28.84 -30.03 18.43
CA ILE A 99 -29.24 -29.74 17.04
C ILE A 99 -28.12 -30.09 16.07
N PHE A 100 -26.88 -29.69 16.36
CA PHE A 100 -25.72 -29.97 15.51
C PHE A 100 -25.44 -31.46 15.41
N GLN A 101 -25.48 -32.17 16.54
CA GLN A 101 -25.29 -33.62 16.56
C GLN A 101 -26.38 -34.32 15.74
N LYS A 102 -27.66 -34.01 15.97
CA LYS A 102 -28.77 -34.59 15.18
C LYS A 102 -28.67 -34.26 13.70
N SER A 103 -28.27 -33.04 13.35
CA SER A 103 -28.05 -32.62 11.97
C SER A 103 -26.93 -33.42 11.31
N LEU A 104 -25.83 -33.65 12.02
CA LEU A 104 -24.72 -34.47 11.53
C LEU A 104 -25.10 -35.94 11.43
N ASP A 105 -25.77 -36.52 12.42
CA ASP A 105 -26.17 -37.94 12.43
C ASP A 105 -27.18 -38.29 11.34
N SER A 106 -28.04 -37.33 10.98
CA SER A 106 -28.95 -37.48 9.85
C SER A 106 -28.32 -37.14 8.50
N GLY A 107 -27.08 -36.61 8.49
CA GLY A 107 -26.45 -36.10 7.27
C GLY A 107 -27.25 -34.99 6.59
N CYS A 108 -28.05 -34.23 7.35
CA CYS A 108 -29.00 -33.27 6.79
C CYS A 108 -28.74 -31.85 7.31
N CYS A 109 -28.55 -30.91 6.38
CA CYS A 109 -28.48 -29.48 6.71
C CYS A 109 -29.91 -28.92 6.87
N PRO A 110 -30.24 -28.25 8.00
CA PRO A 110 -31.53 -27.61 8.22
C PRO A 110 -31.96 -26.68 7.09
N LYS A 111 -33.23 -26.78 6.67
CA LYS A 111 -33.79 -26.00 5.54
C LYS A 111 -33.61 -24.49 5.70
N VAL A 112 -33.71 -23.96 6.92
CA VAL A 112 -33.52 -22.53 7.20
C VAL A 112 -32.10 -22.05 6.91
N TRP A 113 -31.10 -22.92 7.03
CA TRP A 113 -29.69 -22.60 6.74
C TRP A 113 -29.35 -22.67 5.24
N LYS A 114 -30.25 -23.24 4.42
CA LYS A 114 -30.14 -23.30 2.96
C LYS A 114 -30.64 -22.03 2.27
N LYS A 115 -31.24 -21.09 3.00
CA LYS A 115 -31.68 -19.79 2.50
C LYS A 115 -30.65 -18.72 2.87
N ALA A 116 -30.38 -17.78 1.96
CA ALA A 116 -29.46 -16.69 2.21
C ALA A 116 -29.93 -15.36 1.60
N ASN A 117 -29.78 -14.28 2.36
CA ASN A 117 -29.80 -12.94 1.79
C ASN A 117 -28.45 -12.68 1.10
N VAL A 118 -28.47 -12.09 -0.08
CA VAL A 118 -27.28 -11.78 -0.86
C VAL A 118 -27.15 -10.28 -0.99
N THR A 119 -26.00 -9.75 -0.62
CA THR A 119 -25.66 -8.34 -0.81
C THR A 119 -24.70 -8.22 -2.00
N PRO A 120 -25.05 -7.44 -3.04
CA PRO A 120 -24.17 -7.22 -4.18
C PRO A 120 -23.00 -6.32 -3.76
N HIS A 121 -21.78 -6.79 -3.96
CA HIS A 121 -20.56 -6.04 -3.67
C HIS A 121 -19.85 -5.66 -4.97
N PHE A 122 -19.74 -4.36 -5.26
CA PHE A 122 -19.03 -3.88 -6.44
C PHE A 122 -17.54 -4.22 -6.38
N LYS A 123 -17.00 -4.83 -7.45
CA LYS A 123 -15.58 -5.20 -7.54
C LYS A 123 -14.76 -4.09 -8.20
N ASN A 124 -14.99 -3.86 -9.50
CA ASN A 124 -14.27 -2.91 -10.36
C ASN A 124 -14.97 -2.77 -11.71
N GLY A 125 -14.55 -1.84 -12.57
CA GLY A 125 -15.12 -1.66 -13.92
C GLY A 125 -16.35 -0.75 -13.95
N ASN A 126 -17.24 -0.97 -14.92
CA ASN A 126 -18.45 -0.19 -15.06
C ASN A 126 -19.49 -0.59 -13.99
N ARG A 127 -19.95 0.38 -13.19
CA ARG A 127 -20.97 0.17 -12.14
C ARG A 127 -22.35 -0.18 -12.69
N LEU A 128 -22.64 0.12 -13.95
CA LEU A 128 -23.92 -0.24 -14.57
C LEU A 128 -23.96 -1.71 -15.00
N ASP A 129 -22.81 -2.39 -15.10
CA ASP A 129 -22.74 -3.78 -15.54
C ASP A 129 -22.94 -4.73 -14.35
N PRO A 130 -23.98 -5.59 -14.35
CA PRO A 130 -24.20 -6.58 -13.30
C PRO A 130 -23.03 -7.55 -13.12
N GLY A 131 -22.23 -7.79 -14.17
CA GLY A 131 -21.06 -8.67 -14.14
C GLY A 131 -19.93 -8.18 -13.23
N ASN A 132 -19.94 -6.89 -12.87
CA ASN A 132 -18.93 -6.25 -12.01
C ASN A 132 -19.28 -6.31 -10.51
N TYR A 133 -20.36 -7.01 -10.14
CA TYR A 133 -20.78 -7.23 -8.76
C TYR A 133 -20.55 -8.68 -8.34
N ARG A 134 -20.19 -8.87 -7.07
CA ARG A 134 -20.07 -10.18 -6.43
C ARG A 134 -21.24 -10.42 -5.48
N PRO A 135 -21.83 -11.63 -5.47
CA PRO A 135 -22.82 -12.00 -4.47
C PRO A 135 -22.13 -12.30 -3.13
N ILE A 136 -22.42 -11.54 -2.08
CA ILE A 136 -21.98 -11.88 -0.71
C ILE A 136 -23.15 -12.50 0.05
N PHE A 137 -23.02 -13.78 0.41
CA PHE A 137 -24.06 -14.55 1.08
C PHE A 137 -24.04 -14.28 2.60
N LEU A 138 -25.12 -13.70 3.10
CA LEU A 138 -25.40 -13.53 4.52
C LEU A 138 -26.14 -14.77 5.04
N THR A 139 -25.37 -15.81 5.38
CA THR A 139 -25.91 -17.04 6.00
C THR A 139 -26.04 -16.92 7.52
N SER A 140 -26.90 -17.76 8.11
CA SER A 140 -27.10 -17.87 9.57
C SER A 140 -25.78 -18.00 10.32
N VAL A 141 -25.63 -17.24 11.41
CA VAL A 141 -24.46 -17.34 12.30
C VAL A 141 -24.37 -18.72 12.94
N VAL A 142 -25.52 -19.30 13.29
CA VAL A 142 -25.62 -20.66 13.84
C VAL A 142 -25.14 -21.70 12.81
N CYS A 143 -25.54 -21.56 11.55
CA CYS A 143 -25.02 -22.39 10.45
C CYS A 143 -23.50 -22.27 10.34
N LYS A 144 -22.95 -21.05 10.37
CA LYS A 144 -21.50 -20.83 10.32
C LYS A 144 -20.76 -21.50 11.48
N VAL A 145 -21.37 -21.63 12.66
CA VAL A 145 -20.77 -22.38 13.78
C VAL A 145 -20.68 -23.86 13.46
N MET A 146 -21.76 -24.45 12.94
CA MET A 146 -21.76 -25.85 12.48
C MET A 146 -20.73 -26.08 11.38
N GLU A 147 -20.72 -25.21 10.37
CA GLU A 147 -19.71 -25.25 9.30
C GLU A 147 -18.28 -25.18 9.83
N LYS A 148 -17.99 -24.35 10.86
CA LYS A 148 -16.66 -24.29 11.49
C LYS A 148 -16.26 -25.62 12.12
N ILE A 149 -17.19 -26.28 12.80
CA ILE A 149 -16.93 -27.60 13.42
C ILE A 149 -16.56 -28.61 12.34
N LEU A 150 -17.38 -28.71 11.29
CA LEU A 150 -17.13 -29.65 10.19
C LEU A 150 -15.85 -29.31 9.43
N ARG A 151 -15.59 -28.02 9.18
CA ARG A 151 -14.37 -27.54 8.52
C ARG A 151 -13.15 -27.95 9.31
N ASP A 152 -13.15 -27.80 10.64
CA ASP A 152 -11.99 -28.16 11.46
C ASP A 152 -11.71 -29.67 11.36
N THR A 153 -12.76 -30.50 11.38
CA THR A 153 -12.63 -31.94 11.10
C THR A 153 -12.03 -32.20 9.71
N MET A 154 -12.55 -31.56 8.67
CA MET A 154 -12.06 -31.75 7.30
C MET A 154 -10.61 -31.32 7.14
N VAL A 155 -10.25 -30.15 7.68
CA VAL A 155 -8.88 -29.60 7.61
C VAL A 155 -7.92 -30.52 8.35
N ASN A 156 -8.28 -31.05 9.53
CA ASN A 156 -7.44 -31.97 10.26
C ASN A 156 -7.13 -33.23 9.43
N HIS A 157 -8.14 -33.85 8.82
CA HIS A 157 -7.96 -35.00 7.92
C HIS A 157 -7.06 -34.70 6.73
N LEU A 158 -7.27 -33.56 6.07
CA LEU A 158 -6.47 -33.14 4.91
C LEU A 158 -5.00 -32.89 5.27
N VAL A 159 -4.74 -32.32 6.46
CA VAL A 159 -3.39 -32.07 6.95
C VAL A 159 -2.71 -33.35 7.41
N GLU A 160 -3.40 -34.20 8.18
CA GLU A 160 -2.89 -35.46 8.70
C GLU A 160 -2.42 -36.40 7.58
N HIS A 161 -3.13 -36.39 6.45
CA HIS A 161 -2.83 -37.23 5.29
C HIS A 161 -2.14 -36.49 4.13
N CYS A 162 -1.66 -35.25 4.34
CA CYS A 162 -0.94 -34.45 3.34
C CYS A 162 -1.67 -34.33 1.99
N LEU A 163 -2.99 -34.14 2.02
CA LEU A 163 -3.84 -34.21 0.82
C LEU A 163 -3.94 -32.89 0.04
N ILE A 164 -3.51 -31.77 0.63
CA ILE A 164 -3.47 -30.48 -0.07
C ILE A 164 -2.14 -30.31 -0.79
N SER A 165 -2.20 -29.86 -2.04
CA SER A 165 -1.03 -29.60 -2.88
C SER A 165 -0.08 -28.61 -2.19
N LYS A 166 1.21 -28.91 -2.24
CA LYS A 166 2.26 -28.00 -1.75
C LYS A 166 2.28 -26.67 -2.49
N ASN A 167 1.69 -26.62 -3.68
CA ASN A 167 1.59 -25.45 -4.54
C ASN A 167 0.37 -24.55 -4.23
N GLN A 168 -0.56 -24.99 -3.39
CA GLN A 168 -1.71 -24.19 -2.96
C GLN A 168 -1.36 -23.38 -1.70
N HIS A 169 -1.56 -22.06 -1.76
CA HIS A 169 -1.28 -21.11 -0.68
C HIS A 169 -2.53 -20.38 -0.19
N GLY A 170 -3.61 -20.37 -0.96
CA GLY A 170 -4.88 -19.77 -0.57
C GLY A 170 -5.61 -20.62 0.45
N PHE A 171 -6.13 -20.00 1.51
CA PHE A 171 -6.84 -20.62 2.64
C PHE A 171 -6.22 -21.89 3.25
N VAL A 172 -4.90 -22.07 3.11
CA VAL A 172 -4.13 -23.14 3.75
C VAL A 172 -3.46 -22.59 5.01
N ASN A 173 -3.53 -23.33 6.11
CA ASN A 173 -2.92 -22.92 7.37
C ASN A 173 -1.40 -22.67 7.20
N LYS A 174 -0.89 -21.59 7.81
CA LYS A 174 0.51 -21.14 7.73
C LYS A 174 1.00 -20.74 6.32
N LYS A 175 0.11 -20.61 5.34
CA LYS A 175 0.40 -20.02 4.03
C LYS A 175 -0.38 -18.71 3.86
N ALA A 176 0.18 -17.81 3.05
CA ALA A 176 -0.40 -16.49 2.80
C ALA A 176 -0.04 -16.01 1.40
N CYS A 177 -0.59 -14.88 0.96
CA CYS A 177 -0.19 -14.24 -0.31
C CYS A 177 1.33 -14.06 -0.37
N VAL A 178 1.92 -13.63 0.75
CA VAL A 178 3.37 -13.39 0.88
C VAL A 178 4.19 -14.65 0.63
N THR A 179 3.77 -15.83 1.11
CA THR A 179 4.57 -17.05 0.91
C THR A 179 4.54 -17.50 -0.55
N ASN A 180 3.41 -17.33 -1.24
CA ASN A 180 3.30 -17.61 -2.67
C ASN A 180 4.21 -16.65 -3.47
N LEU A 181 4.10 -15.34 -3.19
CA LEU A 181 4.90 -14.31 -3.83
C LEU A 181 6.40 -14.51 -3.61
N LEU A 182 6.84 -14.79 -2.38
CA LEU A 182 8.25 -15.01 -2.08
C LEU A 182 8.82 -16.19 -2.85
N GLU A 183 8.11 -17.32 -2.91
CA GLU A 183 8.55 -18.48 -3.70
C GLU A 183 8.59 -18.15 -5.20
N SER A 184 7.58 -17.47 -5.73
CA SER A 184 7.53 -17.07 -7.14
C SER A 184 8.65 -16.07 -7.50
N ILE A 185 8.85 -15.03 -6.69
CA ILE A 185 9.87 -14.00 -6.92
C ILE A 185 11.28 -14.57 -6.76
N ASP A 186 11.51 -15.47 -5.80
CA ASP A 186 12.80 -16.16 -5.66
C ASP A 186 13.15 -16.94 -6.92
N MET A 187 12.19 -17.67 -7.49
CA MET A 187 12.38 -18.39 -8.75
C MET A 187 12.70 -17.46 -9.92
N MET A 188 11.97 -16.33 -10.05
CA MET A 188 12.22 -15.33 -11.09
C MET A 188 13.58 -14.66 -10.93
N SER A 189 13.92 -14.25 -9.71
CA SER A 189 15.19 -13.58 -9.38
C SER A 189 16.37 -14.51 -9.63
N LYS A 190 16.24 -15.79 -9.27
CA LYS A 190 17.24 -16.81 -9.54
C LYS A 190 17.46 -17.01 -11.06
N ALA A 191 16.38 -17.08 -11.85
CA ALA A 191 16.50 -17.18 -13.30
C ALA A 191 17.27 -15.98 -13.89
N LEU A 192 16.94 -14.76 -13.45
CA LEU A 192 17.65 -13.54 -13.87
C LEU A 192 19.13 -13.56 -13.47
N SER A 193 19.46 -13.99 -12.25
CA SER A 193 20.83 -14.16 -11.78
C SER A 193 21.62 -15.16 -12.63
N ASP A 194 20.97 -16.25 -13.02
CA ASP A 194 21.55 -17.28 -13.89
C ASP A 194 21.61 -16.84 -15.37
N LYS A 195 21.14 -15.63 -15.69
CA LYS A 195 21.00 -15.09 -17.07
C LYS A 195 20.09 -15.97 -17.95
N ILE A 196 19.14 -16.67 -17.33
CA ILE A 196 18.12 -17.50 -17.98
C ILE A 196 16.83 -16.69 -18.05
N SER A 197 16.22 -16.67 -19.24
CA SER A 197 14.91 -16.04 -19.46
C SER A 197 13.80 -16.91 -18.86
N MET A 198 12.68 -16.30 -18.52
CA MET A 198 11.56 -16.98 -17.90
C MET A 198 10.24 -16.43 -18.43
N ASP A 199 9.27 -17.30 -18.66
CA ASP A 199 7.91 -16.93 -19.02
C ASP A 199 6.96 -17.29 -17.88
N VAL A 200 6.11 -16.32 -17.50
CA VAL A 200 5.17 -16.46 -16.39
C VAL A 200 3.76 -16.31 -16.92
N ALA A 201 3.00 -17.40 -16.95
CA ALA A 201 1.61 -17.40 -17.37
C ALA A 201 0.70 -17.21 -16.15
N PHE A 202 -0.01 -16.08 -16.11
CA PHE A 202 -1.04 -15.80 -15.12
C PHE A 202 -2.38 -16.27 -15.66
N ILE A 203 -3.00 -17.23 -14.99
CA ILE A 203 -4.24 -17.89 -15.41
C ILE A 203 -5.36 -17.45 -14.47
N ASP A 204 -6.40 -16.82 -15.03
CA ASP A 204 -7.58 -16.34 -14.29
C ASP A 204 -8.79 -17.22 -14.62
N PHE A 205 -9.61 -17.52 -13.61
CA PHE A 205 -10.85 -18.28 -13.76
C PHE A 205 -12.06 -17.35 -13.72
N SER A 206 -12.96 -17.52 -14.68
CA SER A 206 -14.22 -16.78 -14.73
C SER A 206 -15.14 -17.20 -13.60
N LYS A 207 -15.35 -16.32 -12.60
CA LYS A 207 -16.30 -16.53 -11.49
C LYS A 207 -16.14 -17.89 -10.80
N ALA A 208 -14.90 -18.29 -10.52
CA ALA A 208 -14.52 -19.64 -10.11
C ALA A 208 -15.39 -20.25 -8.99
N PHE A 209 -15.62 -19.49 -7.90
CA PHE A 209 -16.43 -19.95 -6.77
C PHE A 209 -17.88 -20.25 -7.13
N ASP A 210 -18.45 -19.51 -8.08
CA ASP A 210 -19.86 -19.60 -8.49
C ASP A 210 -20.09 -20.78 -9.47
N MET A 211 -19.04 -21.21 -10.16
CA MET A 211 -19.12 -22.23 -11.22
C MET A 211 -18.96 -23.67 -10.74
N VAL A 212 -18.43 -23.92 -9.53
CA VAL A 212 -18.11 -25.27 -9.04
C VAL A 212 -19.32 -26.21 -9.15
N PRO A 213 -19.28 -27.25 -9.99
CA PRO A 213 -20.41 -28.18 -10.14
C PRO A 213 -20.52 -29.08 -8.91
N HIS A 214 -21.71 -29.18 -8.31
CA HIS A 214 -21.89 -29.90 -7.05
C HIS A 214 -21.61 -31.39 -7.20
N LYS A 215 -22.17 -32.06 -8.22
CA LYS A 215 -21.92 -33.49 -8.48
C LYS A 215 -20.42 -33.84 -8.57
N ARG A 216 -19.64 -33.01 -9.29
CA ARG A 216 -18.18 -33.19 -9.46
C ARG A 216 -17.39 -32.89 -8.19
N LEU A 217 -17.78 -31.85 -7.44
CA LEU A 217 -17.19 -31.55 -6.13
C LEU A 217 -17.39 -32.70 -5.14
N ILE A 218 -18.61 -33.22 -5.07
CA ILE A 218 -18.95 -34.37 -4.23
C ILE A 218 -18.12 -35.60 -4.60
N TYR A 219 -17.98 -35.89 -5.89
CA TYR A 219 -17.16 -36.99 -6.38
C TYR A 219 -15.69 -36.84 -5.98
N LYS A 220 -15.12 -35.62 -6.06
CA LYS A 220 -13.78 -35.35 -5.53
C LYS A 220 -13.74 -35.58 -4.01
N LEU A 221 -14.68 -35.06 -3.22
CA LEU A 221 -14.69 -35.25 -1.77
C LEU A 221 -14.63 -36.74 -1.37
N GLU A 222 -15.35 -37.61 -2.07
CA GLU A 222 -15.29 -39.08 -1.86
C GLU A 222 -13.88 -39.63 -2.10
N ALA A 223 -13.21 -39.19 -3.18
CA ALA A 223 -11.83 -39.56 -3.47
C ALA A 223 -10.81 -39.06 -2.43
N TYR A 224 -11.13 -37.98 -1.71
CA TYR A 224 -10.37 -37.46 -0.57
C TYR A 224 -10.68 -38.16 0.76
N GLY A 225 -11.55 -39.17 0.76
CA GLY A 225 -11.87 -39.96 1.94
C GLY A 225 -13.00 -39.40 2.80
N PHE A 226 -13.74 -38.39 2.33
CA PHE A 226 -14.96 -37.93 2.99
C PHE A 226 -16.12 -38.84 2.60
N THR A 227 -16.74 -39.51 3.58
CA THR A 227 -17.84 -40.45 3.35
C THR A 227 -18.90 -40.33 4.45
N GLY A 228 -19.94 -41.16 4.39
CA GLY A 228 -20.97 -41.26 5.42
C GLY A 228 -21.73 -39.96 5.65
N ASN A 229 -22.13 -39.72 6.89
CA ASN A 229 -23.02 -38.60 7.20
C ASN A 229 -22.36 -37.22 7.08
N LEU A 230 -21.04 -37.12 7.26
CA LEU A 230 -20.30 -35.88 7.00
C LEU A 230 -20.46 -35.47 5.53
N LEU A 231 -20.23 -36.41 4.60
CA LEU A 231 -20.40 -36.13 3.18
C LEU A 231 -21.87 -35.87 2.83
N ASN A 232 -22.81 -36.64 3.39
CA ASN A 232 -24.25 -36.41 3.18
C ASN A 232 -24.67 -35.02 3.66
N TRP A 233 -24.11 -34.55 4.79
CA TRP A 233 -24.37 -33.20 5.28
C TRP A 233 -23.87 -32.14 4.30
N ILE A 234 -22.68 -32.31 3.73
CA ILE A 234 -22.13 -31.41 2.69
C ILE A 234 -22.98 -31.45 1.42
N LYS A 235 -23.40 -32.64 0.95
CA LYS A 235 -24.36 -32.83 -0.15
C LYS A 235 -25.64 -32.02 0.13
N SER A 236 -26.20 -32.18 1.33
CA SER A 236 -27.40 -31.46 1.78
C SER A 236 -27.16 -29.95 1.90
N PHE A 237 -25.99 -29.50 2.34
CA PHE A 237 -25.64 -28.09 2.45
C PHE A 237 -25.58 -27.37 1.11
N LEU A 238 -25.13 -28.06 0.05
CA LEU A 238 -25.02 -27.54 -1.31
C LEU A 238 -26.33 -27.61 -2.10
N HIS A 239 -27.16 -28.63 -1.86
CA HIS A 239 -28.40 -28.88 -2.60
C HIS A 239 -29.62 -28.10 -2.07
N GLN A 240 -30.54 -27.72 -2.96
CA GLN A 240 -31.78 -26.96 -2.66
C GLN A 240 -31.52 -25.69 -1.85
N ARG A 241 -30.54 -24.90 -2.31
CA ARG A 241 -30.21 -23.61 -1.72
C ARG A 241 -31.00 -22.51 -2.42
N PHE A 242 -31.45 -21.54 -1.64
CA PHE A 242 -32.18 -20.39 -2.17
C PHE A 242 -31.48 -19.09 -1.79
N GLN A 243 -31.45 -18.15 -2.74
CA GLN A 243 -30.94 -16.81 -2.55
C GLN A 243 -32.00 -15.75 -2.89
N ARG A 244 -31.84 -14.58 -2.31
CA ARG A 244 -32.50 -13.34 -2.76
C ARG A 244 -31.57 -12.16 -2.54
N ILE A 245 -31.66 -11.16 -3.40
CA ILE A 245 -30.94 -9.90 -3.24
C ILE A 245 -31.66 -9.03 -2.22
N VAL A 246 -30.90 -8.44 -1.31
CA VAL A 246 -31.38 -7.43 -0.35
C VAL A 246 -30.62 -6.14 -0.56
N MET A 247 -31.35 -5.06 -0.85
CA MET A 247 -30.84 -3.72 -1.07
C MET A 247 -31.65 -2.72 -0.22
N GLY A 248 -31.18 -2.42 0.98
CA GLY A 248 -31.96 -1.65 1.95
C GLY A 248 -33.28 -2.40 2.26
N ASP A 249 -34.40 -1.72 2.07
CA ASP A 249 -35.74 -2.27 2.30
C ASP A 249 -36.28 -3.09 1.12
N TYR A 250 -35.56 -3.09 -0.02
CA TYR A 250 -35.98 -3.79 -1.23
C TYR A 250 -35.41 -5.21 -1.27
N VAL A 251 -36.30 -6.18 -1.51
CA VAL A 251 -35.95 -7.60 -1.59
C VAL A 251 -36.43 -8.19 -2.92
N SER A 252 -35.58 -9.00 -3.55
CA SER A 252 -35.99 -9.76 -4.74
C SER A 252 -36.81 -11.01 -4.34
N SER A 253 -37.38 -11.66 -5.34
CA SER A 253 -37.92 -13.02 -5.18
C SER A 253 -36.84 -14.02 -4.75
N TRP A 254 -37.25 -15.16 -4.22
CA TRP A 254 -36.35 -16.29 -3.96
C TRP A 254 -36.01 -16.99 -5.27
N LEU A 255 -34.72 -17.30 -5.47
CA LEU A 255 -34.24 -18.11 -6.58
C LEU A 255 -33.37 -19.25 -6.07
N GLU A 256 -33.50 -20.40 -6.70
CA GLU A 256 -32.67 -21.57 -6.40
C GLU A 256 -31.24 -21.40 -6.96
N VAL A 257 -30.26 -21.93 -6.23
CA VAL A 257 -28.84 -21.93 -6.56
C VAL A 257 -28.43 -23.33 -6.96
N PHE A 258 -28.01 -23.50 -8.22
CA PHE A 258 -27.72 -24.80 -8.83
C PHE A 258 -26.23 -25.18 -8.85
N SER A 259 -25.32 -24.22 -8.69
CA SER A 259 -23.88 -24.52 -8.64
C SER A 259 -23.13 -23.54 -7.75
N GLY A 260 -21.84 -23.81 -7.58
CA GLY A 260 -20.91 -22.99 -6.83
C GLY A 260 -20.89 -23.29 -5.34
N VAL A 261 -19.88 -22.76 -4.67
CA VAL A 261 -19.78 -22.79 -3.21
C VAL A 261 -20.10 -21.39 -2.68
N PRO A 262 -20.96 -21.23 -1.64
CA PRO A 262 -21.47 -19.90 -1.29
C PRO A 262 -20.36 -18.95 -0.82
N GLN A 263 -20.19 -17.80 -1.50
CA GLN A 263 -19.22 -16.76 -1.13
C GLN A 263 -19.63 -16.11 0.21
N GLY A 264 -18.87 -16.38 1.27
CA GLY A 264 -19.19 -15.94 2.65
C GLY A 264 -19.60 -17.06 3.60
N SER A 265 -19.72 -18.29 3.08
CA SER A 265 -19.76 -19.52 3.89
C SER A 265 -18.39 -19.84 4.49
N VAL A 266 -18.38 -20.66 5.54
CA VAL A 266 -17.16 -21.12 6.19
C VAL A 266 -16.57 -22.33 5.47
N LEU A 267 -17.41 -23.22 4.93
CA LEU A 267 -16.96 -24.39 4.17
C LEU A 267 -16.54 -24.05 2.74
N GLY A 268 -17.08 -22.99 2.14
CA GLY A 268 -16.84 -22.66 0.73
C GLY A 268 -15.37 -22.66 0.31
N PRO A 269 -14.47 -21.96 1.04
CA PRO A 269 -13.05 -21.93 0.69
C PRO A 269 -12.37 -23.31 0.69
N ILE A 270 -12.65 -24.18 1.67
CA ILE A 270 -12.01 -25.51 1.73
C ILE A 270 -12.56 -26.44 0.65
N LEU A 271 -13.87 -26.36 0.37
CA LEU A 271 -14.50 -27.10 -0.72
C LEU A 271 -13.91 -26.69 -2.08
N PHE A 272 -13.71 -25.39 -2.30
CA PHE A 272 -13.07 -24.88 -3.50
C PHE A 272 -11.64 -25.37 -3.65
N ILE A 273 -10.83 -25.31 -2.58
CA ILE A 273 -9.45 -25.80 -2.62
C ILE A 273 -9.39 -27.27 -2.99
N ILE A 274 -10.19 -28.12 -2.34
CA ILE A 274 -10.24 -29.56 -2.66
C ILE A 274 -10.59 -29.77 -4.14
N PHE A 275 -11.50 -28.96 -4.67
CA PHE A 275 -11.94 -29.05 -6.05
C PHE A 275 -10.84 -28.72 -7.07
N VAL A 276 -10.01 -27.71 -6.82
CA VAL A 276 -8.96 -27.26 -7.76
C VAL A 276 -7.58 -27.90 -7.49
N ASN A 277 -7.45 -28.68 -6.41
CA ASN A 277 -6.17 -29.13 -5.87
C ASN A 277 -5.32 -29.96 -6.86
N ASP A 278 -5.95 -30.60 -7.84
CA ASP A 278 -5.36 -31.46 -8.85
C ASP A 278 -4.84 -30.72 -10.10
N ILE A 279 -5.07 -29.41 -10.21
CA ILE A 279 -4.49 -28.59 -11.30
C ILE A 279 -2.95 -28.66 -11.29
N SER A 280 -2.34 -28.76 -10.11
CA SER A 280 -0.88 -28.86 -10.03
C SER A 280 -0.33 -30.21 -10.51
N ASP A 281 -1.17 -31.22 -10.68
CA ASP A 281 -0.74 -32.58 -11.03
C ASP A 281 -0.67 -32.80 -12.54
N ILE A 282 -1.31 -31.91 -13.31
CA ILE A 282 -1.44 -32.01 -14.78
C ILE A 282 -0.48 -31.08 -15.52
N VAL A 283 0.39 -30.36 -14.80
CA VAL A 283 1.34 -29.40 -15.36
C VAL A 283 2.76 -29.78 -15.01
N ASN A 284 3.68 -29.49 -15.93
CA ASN A 284 5.11 -29.81 -15.80
C ASN A 284 5.87 -28.70 -15.10
N HIS A 285 5.51 -27.44 -15.38
CA HIS A 285 6.16 -26.30 -14.77
C HIS A 285 5.71 -26.08 -13.33
N PRO A 286 6.56 -25.46 -12.50
CA PRO A 286 6.16 -24.98 -11.19
C PRO A 286 4.88 -24.14 -11.29
N CYS A 287 3.84 -24.65 -10.65
CA CYS A 287 2.53 -24.02 -10.57
C CYS A 287 2.37 -23.44 -9.18
N LYS A 288 2.03 -22.16 -9.06
CA LYS A 288 1.77 -21.51 -7.77
C LYS A 288 0.34 -21.04 -7.75
N MET A 289 -0.42 -21.54 -6.78
CA MET A 289 -1.85 -21.28 -6.65
C MET A 289 -2.15 -20.53 -5.37
N TYR A 290 -3.09 -19.60 -5.44
CA TYR A 290 -3.72 -18.97 -4.29
C TYR A 290 -5.23 -18.92 -4.52
N ALA A 291 -5.93 -19.93 -4.00
CA ALA A 291 -7.32 -20.17 -4.37
C ALA A 291 -7.47 -20.34 -5.89
N ASP A 292 -8.20 -19.44 -6.56
CA ASP A 292 -8.39 -19.41 -8.01
C ASP A 292 -7.22 -18.81 -8.78
N ASP A 293 -6.47 -17.87 -8.18
CA ASP A 293 -5.30 -17.26 -8.82
C ASP A 293 -4.22 -18.33 -9.05
N THR A 294 -3.91 -18.62 -10.31
CA THR A 294 -2.95 -19.65 -10.70
C THR A 294 -1.88 -19.03 -11.60
N LYS A 295 -0.61 -19.36 -11.34
CA LYS A 295 0.49 -18.96 -12.23
C LYS A 295 1.45 -20.10 -12.51
N LEU A 296 1.89 -20.21 -13.75
CA LEU A 296 2.91 -21.16 -14.22
C LEU A 296 4.21 -20.41 -14.44
N LEU A 297 5.31 -21.01 -13.99
CA LEU A 297 6.63 -20.39 -13.93
C LEU A 297 7.62 -21.19 -14.78
N ALA A 298 7.80 -20.82 -16.04
CA ALA A 298 8.64 -21.57 -16.99
C ALA A 298 10.02 -20.94 -17.18
N ARG A 299 11.06 -21.60 -16.65
CA ARG A 299 12.45 -21.25 -16.99
C ARG A 299 12.76 -21.72 -18.41
N LEU A 300 13.37 -20.86 -19.21
CA LEU A 300 13.69 -21.13 -20.61
C LEU A 300 15.14 -21.59 -20.79
N ASP A 301 15.60 -22.46 -19.89
CA ASP A 301 16.91 -23.12 -19.97
C ASP A 301 16.88 -24.38 -20.85
N HIS A 302 15.70 -24.94 -21.10
CA HIS A 302 15.50 -26.08 -21.99
C HIS A 302 14.87 -25.65 -23.33
N PRO A 303 15.33 -26.18 -24.49
CA PRO A 303 14.79 -25.81 -25.82
C PRO A 303 13.28 -26.03 -25.98
N LEU A 304 12.73 -27.02 -25.27
CA LEU A 304 11.30 -27.33 -25.30
C LEU A 304 10.50 -26.65 -24.18
N ALA A 305 11.11 -25.81 -23.33
CA ALA A 305 10.43 -25.23 -22.17
C ALA A 305 9.18 -24.41 -22.56
N SER A 306 9.27 -23.61 -23.63
CA SER A 306 8.12 -22.84 -24.12
C SER A 306 7.02 -23.75 -24.66
N GLN A 307 7.37 -24.82 -25.39
CA GLN A 307 6.41 -25.81 -25.87
C GLN A 307 5.75 -26.57 -24.70
N MET A 308 6.51 -26.92 -23.67
CA MET A 308 5.98 -27.53 -22.46
C MET A 308 5.05 -26.58 -21.69
N LEU A 309 5.33 -25.27 -21.64
CA LEU A 309 4.44 -24.28 -21.03
C LEU A 309 3.15 -24.15 -21.84
N GLN A 310 3.23 -24.18 -23.17
CA GLN A 310 2.06 -24.23 -24.03
C GLN A 310 1.20 -25.48 -23.77
N THR A 311 1.83 -26.65 -23.62
CA THR A 311 1.16 -27.89 -23.22
C THR A 311 0.50 -27.76 -21.84
N ASP A 312 1.17 -27.15 -20.87
CA ASP A 312 0.58 -26.94 -19.54
C ASP A 312 -0.67 -26.04 -19.59
N ILE A 313 -0.66 -24.99 -20.42
CA ILE A 313 -1.84 -24.12 -20.65
C ILE A 313 -2.99 -24.92 -21.26
N TYR A 314 -2.71 -25.79 -22.24
CA TYR A 314 -3.72 -26.68 -22.83
C TYR A 314 -4.25 -27.70 -21.83
N ASN A 315 -3.39 -28.31 -21.01
CA ASN A 315 -3.80 -29.23 -19.96
C ASN A 315 -4.76 -28.55 -18.96
N ILE A 316 -4.48 -27.30 -18.57
CA ILE A 316 -5.40 -26.54 -17.71
C ILE A 316 -6.73 -26.26 -18.41
N ALA A 317 -6.72 -25.91 -19.70
CA ALA A 317 -7.95 -25.68 -20.46
C ALA A 317 -8.79 -26.97 -20.60
N ASP A 318 -8.17 -28.11 -20.86
CA ASP A 318 -8.83 -29.41 -20.93
C ASP A 318 -9.37 -29.84 -19.57
N TRP A 319 -8.62 -29.56 -18.50
CA TRP A 319 -9.12 -29.74 -17.13
C TRP A 319 -10.35 -28.87 -16.88
N CYS A 320 -10.36 -27.61 -17.34
CA CYS A 320 -11.54 -26.75 -17.22
C CYS A 320 -12.75 -27.34 -17.96
N ASN A 321 -12.57 -27.82 -19.18
CA ASN A 321 -13.63 -28.47 -19.97
C ASN A 321 -14.18 -29.72 -19.25
N THR A 322 -13.28 -30.55 -18.71
CA THR A 322 -13.61 -31.79 -18.00
C THR A 322 -14.37 -31.51 -16.69
N TRP A 323 -13.89 -30.53 -15.93
CA TRP A 323 -14.42 -30.17 -14.60
C TRP A 323 -15.47 -29.05 -14.63
N LYS A 324 -15.88 -28.63 -15.84
CA LYS A 324 -16.87 -27.57 -16.13
C LYS A 324 -16.53 -26.23 -15.48
N MET A 325 -15.25 -25.90 -15.42
CA MET A 325 -14.77 -24.56 -15.09
C MET A 325 -14.57 -23.75 -16.37
N LYS A 326 -14.41 -22.44 -16.24
CA LYS A 326 -14.16 -21.56 -17.38
C LYS A 326 -13.00 -20.63 -17.10
N LEU A 327 -12.07 -20.56 -18.04
CA LEU A 327 -10.97 -19.59 -18.02
C LEU A 327 -11.46 -18.20 -18.39
N ASN A 328 -10.79 -17.17 -17.87
CA ASN A 328 -10.99 -15.79 -18.26
C ASN A 328 -9.88 -15.39 -19.23
N LEU A 329 -10.17 -15.45 -20.53
CA LEU A 329 -9.20 -15.18 -21.59
C LEU A 329 -8.65 -13.74 -21.48
N ASP A 330 -9.51 -12.76 -21.24
CA ASP A 330 -9.13 -11.34 -21.20
C ASP A 330 -8.22 -10.99 -20.02
N LYS A 331 -8.34 -11.73 -18.91
CA LYS A 331 -7.55 -11.51 -17.68
C LYS A 331 -6.36 -12.44 -17.56
N SER A 332 -6.31 -13.52 -18.33
CA SER A 332 -5.13 -14.37 -18.39
C SER A 332 -4.05 -13.64 -19.20
N LYS A 333 -2.81 -13.65 -18.72
CA LYS A 333 -1.70 -12.87 -19.29
C LYS A 333 -0.41 -13.67 -19.29
N ILE A 334 0.50 -13.32 -20.17
CA ILE A 334 1.88 -13.83 -20.19
C ILE A 334 2.87 -12.70 -19.89
N MET A 335 3.81 -12.93 -18.98
CA MET A 335 4.92 -12.01 -18.74
C MET A 335 6.24 -12.65 -19.12
N HIS A 336 7.00 -11.95 -19.96
CA HIS A 336 8.33 -12.37 -20.40
C HIS A 336 9.39 -11.68 -19.54
N ILE A 337 10.21 -12.47 -18.86
CA ILE A 337 11.26 -12.03 -17.94
C ILE A 337 12.63 -12.39 -18.53
N GLY A 338 13.60 -11.49 -18.40
CA GLY A 338 14.99 -11.70 -18.82
C GLY A 338 15.36 -11.04 -20.16
N LYS A 339 16.62 -10.60 -20.27
CA LYS A 339 17.12 -9.80 -21.41
C LYS A 339 17.22 -10.58 -22.73
N LYS A 340 17.34 -11.91 -22.66
CA LYS A 340 17.47 -12.80 -23.83
C LYS A 340 16.18 -13.59 -24.05
N ASN A 341 15.03 -13.01 -23.71
CA ASN A 341 13.76 -13.69 -23.88
C ASN A 341 13.36 -13.61 -25.36
N ASN A 342 12.86 -14.73 -25.90
CA ASN A 342 12.45 -14.83 -27.30
C ASN A 342 11.00 -14.37 -27.53
N PHE A 343 10.30 -13.94 -26.47
CA PHE A 343 8.91 -13.46 -26.51
C PHE A 343 7.98 -14.48 -27.19
N TYR A 344 8.02 -15.72 -26.71
CA TYR A 344 7.20 -16.79 -27.27
C TYR A 344 5.71 -16.44 -27.15
N VAL A 345 4.97 -16.70 -28.22
CA VAL A 345 3.52 -16.51 -28.26
C VAL A 345 2.84 -17.76 -27.70
N TYR A 346 1.91 -17.55 -26.77
CA TYR A 346 1.14 -18.61 -26.13
C TYR A 346 -0.34 -18.49 -26.46
N LEU A 347 -0.96 -19.63 -26.72
CA LEU A 347 -2.35 -19.74 -27.12
C LEU A 347 -3.17 -20.37 -26.00
N MET A 348 -4.34 -19.80 -25.71
CA MET A 348 -5.33 -20.35 -24.79
C MET A 348 -6.57 -20.78 -25.58
N PRO A 349 -7.05 -22.02 -25.43
CA PRO A 349 -8.26 -22.48 -26.09
C PRO A 349 -9.46 -21.62 -25.71
N ALA A 350 -10.22 -21.20 -26.72
CA ALA A 350 -11.47 -20.49 -26.59
C ALA A 350 -12.63 -21.38 -27.05
N ASN A 351 -13.85 -20.86 -26.95
CA ASN A 351 -15.02 -21.57 -27.45
C ASN A 351 -14.91 -21.81 -28.98
N ASN A 352 -15.48 -22.92 -29.47
CA ASN A 352 -15.58 -23.30 -30.89
C ASN A 352 -14.27 -23.73 -31.58
N ASN A 353 -13.38 -24.45 -30.88
CA ASN A 353 -12.09 -24.95 -31.42
C ASN A 353 -11.11 -23.87 -31.91
N ASN A 354 -11.35 -22.59 -31.57
CA ASN A 354 -10.39 -21.52 -31.79
C ASN A 354 -9.49 -21.35 -30.57
N SER A 355 -8.27 -20.90 -30.78
CA SER A 355 -7.39 -20.47 -29.70
C SER A 355 -7.15 -18.96 -29.79
N VAL A 356 -7.05 -18.31 -28.63
CA VAL A 356 -6.77 -16.88 -28.51
C VAL A 356 -5.37 -16.72 -27.94
N GLU A 357 -4.61 -15.78 -28.49
CA GLU A 357 -3.30 -15.42 -27.95
C GLU A 357 -3.43 -14.82 -26.55
N LEU A 358 -2.62 -15.33 -25.62
CA LEU A 358 -2.47 -14.72 -24.29
C LEU A 358 -1.76 -13.38 -24.44
N ALA A 359 -2.45 -12.31 -24.04
CA ALA A 359 -1.88 -10.98 -24.11
C ALA A 359 -0.64 -10.86 -23.23
N SER A 360 0.47 -10.41 -23.82
CA SER A 360 1.68 -10.08 -23.09
C SER A 360 1.46 -8.87 -22.17
N THR A 361 2.08 -8.90 -20.99
CA THR A 361 2.01 -7.81 -20.01
C THR A 361 3.40 -7.38 -19.55
N LEU A 362 3.59 -6.06 -19.44
CA LEU A 362 4.81 -5.45 -18.88
C LEU A 362 4.65 -5.10 -17.40
N VAL A 363 3.42 -5.12 -16.89
CA VAL A 363 3.09 -4.86 -15.48
C VAL A 363 1.88 -5.69 -15.12
N GLU A 364 2.06 -6.69 -14.25
CA GLU A 364 0.96 -7.56 -13.81
C GLU A 364 0.67 -7.39 -12.33
N ARG A 365 -0.60 -7.45 -11.94
CA ARG A 365 -1.00 -7.34 -10.54
C ARG A 365 -1.19 -8.73 -9.95
N ASP A 366 -0.16 -9.23 -9.30
CA ASP A 366 -0.13 -10.55 -8.69
C ASP A 366 -0.33 -10.48 -7.17
N LEU A 367 -1.41 -11.09 -6.67
CA LEU A 367 -1.80 -11.13 -5.25
C LEU A 367 -1.74 -9.76 -4.53
N GLY A 368 -2.00 -8.68 -5.28
CA GLY A 368 -2.03 -7.32 -4.79
C GLY A 368 -0.74 -6.52 -4.98
N ILE A 369 0.34 -7.12 -5.48
CA ILE A 369 1.62 -6.48 -5.79
C ILE A 369 1.76 -6.32 -7.30
N MET A 370 2.32 -5.19 -7.74
CA MET A 370 2.67 -4.99 -9.16
C MET A 370 4.03 -5.64 -9.45
N ILE A 371 4.06 -6.59 -10.38
CA ILE A 371 5.26 -7.28 -10.86
C ILE A 371 5.61 -6.76 -12.26
N THR A 372 6.89 -6.57 -12.53
CA THR A 372 7.43 -6.15 -13.83
C THR A 372 8.52 -7.12 -14.30
N PRO A 373 8.81 -7.21 -15.61
CA PRO A 373 9.88 -8.05 -16.16
C PRO A 373 11.29 -7.83 -15.58
N ASP A 374 11.56 -6.63 -15.10
CA ASP A 374 12.84 -6.27 -14.47
C ASP A 374 12.83 -6.45 -12.94
N LEU A 375 11.71 -6.94 -12.38
CA LEU A 375 11.46 -7.09 -10.94
C LEU A 375 11.69 -5.82 -10.12
N LYS A 376 11.59 -4.63 -10.74
CA LYS A 376 11.70 -3.35 -10.03
C LYS A 376 10.38 -2.96 -9.38
N TRP A 377 10.49 -2.36 -8.19
CA TRP A 377 9.33 -2.10 -7.33
C TRP A 377 8.69 -0.71 -7.52
N HIS A 378 9.18 0.11 -8.45
CA HIS A 378 8.70 1.48 -8.65
C HIS A 378 7.19 1.56 -8.89
N ASN A 379 6.66 0.71 -9.77
CA ASN A 379 5.23 0.68 -10.09
C ASN A 379 4.39 0.27 -8.88
N ASN A 380 4.88 -0.70 -8.10
CA ASN A 380 4.23 -1.14 -6.88
C ASN A 380 4.21 -0.03 -5.81
N SER A 381 5.35 0.64 -5.60
CA SER A 381 5.48 1.77 -4.66
C SER A 381 4.56 2.94 -5.03
N THR A 382 4.45 3.24 -6.33
CA THR A 382 3.53 4.27 -6.84
C THR A 382 2.08 3.87 -6.63
N PHE A 383 1.72 2.62 -6.94
CA PHE A 383 0.36 2.09 -6.73
C PHE A 383 -0.04 2.11 -5.24
N ALA A 384 0.86 1.68 -4.35
CA ALA A 384 0.64 1.70 -2.91
C ALA A 384 0.47 3.13 -2.38
N THR A 385 1.33 4.06 -2.79
CA THR A 385 1.24 5.49 -2.45
C THR A 385 -0.10 6.08 -2.90
N ASN A 386 -0.51 5.83 -4.14
CA ASN A 386 -1.79 6.31 -4.67
C ASN A 386 -2.98 5.75 -3.90
N LYS A 387 -2.95 4.47 -3.53
CA LYS A 387 -4.00 3.86 -2.72
C LYS A 387 -4.04 4.46 -1.31
N ALA A 388 -2.88 4.69 -0.68
CA ALA A 388 -2.80 5.35 0.63
C ALA A 388 -3.35 6.79 0.57
N ASN A 389 -2.98 7.56 -0.45
CA ASN A 389 -3.47 8.91 -0.66
C ASN A 389 -4.99 8.96 -0.84
N ARG A 390 -5.58 7.99 -1.56
CA ARG A 390 -7.06 7.89 -1.70
C ARG A 390 -7.73 7.64 -0.34
N VAL A 391 -7.16 6.75 0.48
CA VAL A 391 -7.68 6.49 1.83
C VAL A 391 -7.56 7.74 2.70
N LEU A 392 -6.38 8.38 2.72
CA LEU A 392 -6.13 9.63 3.47
C LEU A 392 -7.11 10.74 3.07
N GLY A 393 -7.36 10.91 1.76
CA GLY A 393 -8.33 11.85 1.24
C GLY A 393 -9.77 11.54 1.69
N SER A 394 -10.14 10.26 1.73
CA SER A 394 -11.47 9.83 2.21
C SER A 394 -11.66 9.95 3.72
N THR A 395 -10.59 9.95 4.51
CA THR A 395 -10.60 10.08 5.97
C THR A 395 -10.47 11.52 6.48
N GLY A 396 -10.60 12.53 5.61
CA GLY A 396 -10.36 13.93 5.95
C GLY A 396 -11.30 14.48 7.03
N THR A 397 -10.91 14.37 8.31
CA THR A 397 -11.36 15.26 9.41
C THR A 397 -10.57 15.17 10.71
N ASN A 398 -9.51 14.38 10.83
CA ASN A 398 -8.53 14.55 11.91
C ASN A 398 -7.22 13.86 11.53
N ILE A 399 -6.12 14.36 12.10
CA ILE A 399 -4.78 13.75 12.15
C ILE A 399 -3.74 14.33 11.17
N GLY A 400 -3.07 15.41 11.60
CA GLY A 400 -1.80 15.88 11.02
C GLY A 400 -0.59 14.99 11.36
N ASP A 401 -0.66 14.20 12.43
CA ASP A 401 0.47 13.38 12.92
C ASP A 401 0.70 12.06 12.16
N LEU A 402 -0.33 11.48 11.54
CA LEU A 402 -0.26 10.24 10.76
C LEU A 402 0.37 10.48 9.39
N LYS A 403 0.17 11.66 8.80
CA LYS A 403 0.80 12.04 7.53
C LYS A 403 2.32 12.07 7.65
N LEU A 404 2.84 12.64 8.74
CA LEU A 404 4.27 12.74 9.03
C LEU A 404 4.93 11.38 9.31
N GLN A 405 4.20 10.45 9.94
CA GLN A 405 4.68 9.09 10.18
C GLN A 405 4.66 8.23 8.91
N ILE A 406 3.65 8.38 8.05
CA ILE A 406 3.55 7.64 6.79
C ILE A 406 4.55 8.17 5.76
N GLU A 407 4.75 9.49 5.64
CA GLU A 407 5.79 10.07 4.77
C GLU A 407 7.18 9.60 5.19
N LYS A 408 7.43 9.47 6.50
CA LYS A 408 8.67 8.91 7.02
C LYS A 408 8.85 7.43 6.65
N LEU A 409 7.80 6.62 6.78
CA LEU A 409 7.83 5.20 6.38
C LEU A 409 7.99 5.01 4.87
N ILE A 410 7.40 5.88 4.05
CA ILE A 410 7.57 5.87 2.58
C ILE A 410 9.02 6.24 2.24
N THR A 411 9.57 7.27 2.88
CA THR A 411 10.96 7.70 2.68
C THR A 411 11.95 6.63 3.12
N ASP A 412 11.69 5.96 4.25
CA ASP A 412 12.52 4.88 4.76
C ASP A 412 12.46 3.64 3.86
N ASN A 413 11.29 3.30 3.30
CA ASN A 413 11.16 2.23 2.29
C ASN A 413 11.84 2.57 0.96
N MET A 414 11.73 3.81 0.46
CA MET A 414 12.44 4.24 -0.75
C MET A 414 13.96 4.22 -0.55
N ASN A 415 14.45 4.58 0.64
CA ASN A 415 15.87 4.50 1.00
C ASN A 415 16.36 3.04 1.13
N LEU A 416 15.49 2.10 1.53
CA LEU A 416 15.78 0.67 1.51
C LEU A 416 15.87 0.12 0.09
N THR A 417 14.97 0.53 -0.81
CA THR A 417 15.05 0.16 -2.24
C THR A 417 16.36 0.66 -2.87
N LYS A 418 16.74 1.92 -2.62
CA LYS A 418 18.04 2.47 -3.06
C LYS A 418 19.23 1.70 -2.51
N ARG A 419 19.20 1.30 -1.23
CA ARG A 419 20.29 0.50 -0.62
C ARG A 419 20.37 -0.92 -1.16
N VAL A 420 19.25 -1.53 -1.56
CA VAL A 420 19.23 -2.85 -2.21
C VAL A 420 19.80 -2.75 -3.62
N ASP A 421 19.44 -1.70 -4.37
CA ASP A 421 20.00 -1.41 -5.70
C ASP A 421 21.52 -1.15 -5.62
N ASP A 422 22.00 -0.42 -4.60
CA ASP A 422 23.43 -0.15 -4.36
C ASP A 422 24.22 -1.41 -3.94
N LEU A 423 23.56 -2.40 -3.32
CA LEU A 423 24.18 -3.67 -2.90
C LEU A 423 24.21 -4.70 -4.03
N GLU A 424 23.26 -4.68 -4.97
CA GLU A 424 23.29 -5.51 -6.17
C GLU A 424 24.36 -5.06 -7.16
N MET A 425 24.61 -3.74 -7.28
CA MET A 425 25.71 -3.21 -8.09
C MET A 425 27.12 -3.62 -7.60
N ASN A 426 27.27 -3.97 -6.31
CA ASN A 426 28.57 -4.37 -5.75
C ASN A 426 28.85 -5.89 -5.81
N LYS A 427 27.90 -6.72 -6.29
CA LYS A 427 28.09 -8.17 -6.46
C LYS A 427 28.71 -8.57 -7.80
N SER A 428 28.89 -7.65 -8.74
CA SER A 428 29.54 -7.91 -10.04
C SER A 428 31.07 -8.08 -9.96
N SER A 429 31.65 -8.12 -8.76
CA SER A 429 33.10 -8.12 -8.57
C SER A 429 33.57 -9.10 -7.49
N THR A 430 33.19 -10.37 -7.54
CA THR A 430 34.00 -11.46 -6.95
C THR A 430 33.50 -12.84 -7.38
N SER A 431 34.35 -13.58 -8.09
CA SER A 431 34.21 -14.98 -8.48
C SER A 431 34.70 -15.93 -7.38
N HIS A 432 34.01 -17.06 -7.24
CA HIS A 432 34.43 -18.34 -6.63
C HIS A 432 34.82 -18.37 -5.14
N ILE A 433 34.07 -19.16 -4.35
CA ILE A 433 34.56 -20.32 -3.58
C ILE A 433 33.34 -21.16 -3.10
N ASN A 434 33.63 -22.46 -2.97
CA ASN A 434 32.79 -23.66 -2.98
C ASN A 434 31.68 -23.87 -1.93
N ASN A 435 30.75 -24.71 -2.40
CA ASN A 435 29.76 -25.52 -1.68
C ASN A 435 30.37 -26.45 -0.60
N ASN A 436 29.66 -26.58 0.53
CA ASN A 436 29.14 -27.85 1.09
C ASN A 436 28.96 -27.76 2.61
N VAL A 437 27.77 -27.31 3.04
CA VAL A 437 27.06 -27.91 4.19
C VAL A 437 25.57 -27.89 3.85
N THR A 438 24.95 -29.05 4.00
CA THR A 438 23.58 -29.41 3.62
C THR A 438 22.51 -28.69 4.44
N TRP A 439 21.46 -28.24 3.76
CA TRP A 439 20.25 -27.57 4.29
C TRP A 439 19.44 -28.40 5.31
N ALA A 440 19.80 -29.67 5.51
CA ALA A 440 19.04 -30.63 6.31
C ALA A 440 19.24 -30.51 7.84
N ASN A 441 20.21 -29.73 8.33
CA ASN A 441 20.46 -29.54 9.77
C ASN A 441 19.93 -28.22 10.37
N MET A 442 19.22 -27.37 9.60
CA MET A 442 18.77 -26.04 10.07
C MET A 442 17.26 -25.92 10.36
N VAL A 443 16.53 -27.04 10.52
CA VAL A 443 15.18 -27.01 11.10
C VAL A 443 15.27 -27.17 12.63
N LYS A 444 15.75 -26.12 13.31
CA LYS A 444 15.43 -25.84 14.73
C LYS A 444 15.38 -24.33 14.94
N LYS A 445 14.18 -23.76 14.71
CA LYS A 445 13.73 -22.35 14.78
C LYS A 445 14.55 -21.35 13.93
N SER A 446 13.90 -20.61 13.03
CA SER A 446 14.63 -19.77 12.08
C SER A 446 15.27 -18.54 12.77
N PRO A 447 16.54 -18.23 12.47
CA PRO A 447 17.29 -17.07 12.98
C PRO A 447 16.65 -15.71 12.70
N GLU A 448 15.74 -15.59 11.74
CA GLU A 448 15.09 -14.32 11.35
C GLU A 448 13.99 -13.90 12.32
N GLN A 449 13.26 -14.86 12.92
CA GLN A 449 12.33 -14.60 14.03
C GLN A 449 13.10 -14.29 15.32
N MET A 450 14.26 -14.92 15.52
CA MET A 450 15.20 -14.57 16.60
C MET A 450 15.89 -13.23 16.35
N LEU A 451 16.14 -12.80 15.10
CA LEU A 451 16.69 -11.49 14.75
C LEU A 451 15.66 -10.38 14.82
N MET A 452 14.37 -10.63 14.55
CA MET A 452 13.31 -9.65 14.83
C MET A 452 13.11 -9.45 16.33
N ILE A 453 13.10 -10.52 17.13
CA ILE A 453 13.01 -10.41 18.59
C ILE A 453 14.31 -9.86 19.19
N ASN A 454 15.49 -10.23 18.66
CA ASN A 454 16.78 -9.68 19.05
C ASN A 454 17.03 -8.26 18.53
N SER A 455 16.41 -7.81 17.44
CA SER A 455 16.49 -6.42 16.94
C SER A 455 15.51 -5.51 17.66
N VAL A 456 14.32 -5.99 18.01
CA VAL A 456 13.41 -5.28 18.90
C VAL A 456 13.99 -5.20 20.31
N THR A 457 14.65 -6.27 20.81
CA THR A 457 15.38 -6.25 22.09
C THR A 457 16.75 -5.57 22.02
N SER A 458 17.42 -5.50 20.86
CA SER A 458 18.64 -4.72 20.66
C SER A 458 18.34 -3.25 20.43
N GLU A 459 17.21 -2.88 19.84
CA GLU A 459 16.70 -1.50 19.77
C GLU A 459 16.23 -1.04 21.14
N THR A 460 15.59 -1.90 21.96
CA THR A 460 15.30 -1.55 23.36
C THR A 460 16.56 -1.53 24.23
N LYS A 461 17.54 -2.41 24.02
CA LYS A 461 18.87 -2.36 24.68
C LYS A 461 19.75 -1.21 24.16
N GLU A 462 19.63 -0.80 22.90
CA GLU A 462 20.31 0.36 22.32
C GLU A 462 19.63 1.66 22.74
N ARG A 463 18.31 1.66 22.90
CA ARG A 463 17.53 2.73 23.52
C ARG A 463 17.91 2.86 25.00
N GLU A 464 18.02 1.76 25.75
CA GLU A 464 18.57 1.75 27.11
C GLU A 464 20.06 2.16 27.17
N ARG A 465 20.89 1.77 26.20
CA ARG A 465 22.31 2.21 26.10
C ARG A 465 22.41 3.70 25.79
N ARG A 466 21.64 4.22 24.83
CA ARG A 466 21.59 5.65 24.46
C ARG A 466 21.02 6.51 25.60
N GLU A 467 20.12 5.95 26.42
CA GLU A 467 19.60 6.61 27.62
C GLU A 467 20.59 6.65 28.80
N LYS A 468 21.72 5.94 28.75
CA LYS A 468 22.76 5.91 29.81
C LYS A 468 24.06 6.61 29.41
N ASN A 469 24.18 7.10 28.18
CA ASN A 469 25.41 7.70 27.67
C ASN A 469 25.57 9.18 28.05
N VAL A 470 26.82 9.63 28.22
CA VAL A 470 27.19 11.06 28.32
C VAL A 470 28.22 11.37 27.24
N VAL A 471 28.08 12.52 26.58
CA VAL A 471 29.05 13.00 25.60
C VAL A 471 29.89 14.12 26.23
N ILE A 472 31.21 13.96 26.18
CA ILE A 472 32.18 14.92 26.73
C ILE A 472 32.92 15.57 25.56
N PHE A 473 32.92 16.89 25.56
CA PHE A 473 33.60 17.73 24.56
C PHE A 473 34.82 18.40 25.19
N GLY A 474 35.84 18.69 24.38
CA GLY A 474 36.99 19.51 24.82
C GLY A 474 38.13 18.75 25.51
N ILE A 475 38.09 17.41 25.52
CA ILE A 475 39.26 16.59 25.86
C ILE A 475 40.10 16.45 24.60
N LYS A 476 41.36 16.89 24.63
CA LYS A 476 42.30 16.64 23.53
C LYS A 476 42.58 15.14 23.49
N PRO A 477 42.23 14.44 22.40
CA PRO A 477 42.49 13.01 22.32
C PRO A 477 44.00 12.77 22.27
N SER A 478 44.49 11.76 22.99
CA SER A 478 45.81 11.21 22.72
C SER A 478 45.84 10.64 21.29
N GLU A 479 46.97 10.81 20.61
CA GLU A 479 47.26 10.31 19.26
C GLU A 479 48.50 9.41 19.30
N ASN A 480 48.59 8.56 20.32
CA ASN A 480 49.67 7.61 20.47
C ASN A 480 49.51 6.47 19.44
N GLU A 481 50.56 6.13 18.69
CA GLU A 481 50.50 5.10 17.63
C GLU A 481 50.15 3.71 18.19
N GLU A 482 50.47 3.47 19.47
CA GLU A 482 50.12 2.24 20.18
C GLU A 482 48.70 2.34 20.78
N LYS A 483 47.72 1.71 20.11
CA LYS A 483 46.28 1.76 20.45
C LYS A 483 45.94 1.41 21.92
N SER A 484 46.74 0.57 22.59
CA SER A 484 46.52 0.20 23.99
C SER A 484 46.84 1.37 24.94
N LYS A 485 47.93 2.10 24.69
CA LYS A 485 48.34 3.29 25.44
C LYS A 485 47.45 4.49 25.13
N GLU A 486 47.07 4.70 23.86
CA GLU A 486 46.12 5.75 23.45
C GLU A 486 44.78 5.61 24.22
N LYS A 487 44.29 4.38 24.35
CA LYS A 487 43.06 4.08 25.08
C LYS A 487 43.20 4.35 26.58
N GLU A 488 44.31 3.98 27.21
CA GLU A 488 44.50 4.21 28.65
C GLU A 488 44.69 5.70 28.98
N GLU A 489 45.39 6.45 28.14
CA GLU A 489 45.56 7.91 28.30
C GLU A 489 44.22 8.66 28.13
N ASN A 490 43.44 8.32 27.11
CA ASN A 490 42.10 8.88 26.92
C ASN A 490 41.16 8.51 28.07
N ARG A 491 41.28 7.29 28.61
CA ARG A 491 40.52 6.85 29.80
C ARG A 491 40.84 7.70 31.03
N ARG A 492 42.12 7.97 31.30
CA ARG A 492 42.55 8.83 32.41
C ARG A 492 42.05 10.26 32.26
N ALA A 493 42.10 10.83 31.04
CA ALA A 493 41.60 12.17 30.76
C ALA A 493 40.08 12.28 31.04
N ILE A 494 39.30 11.28 30.63
CA ILE A 494 37.86 11.20 30.90
C ILE A 494 37.58 11.06 32.41
N ILE A 495 38.34 10.23 33.14
CA ILE A 495 38.20 10.07 34.59
C ILE A 495 38.51 11.38 35.33
N ASN A 496 39.52 12.14 34.89
CA ASN A 496 39.85 13.44 35.48
C ASN A 496 38.72 14.47 35.31
N VAL A 497 37.98 14.43 34.19
CA VAL A 497 36.79 15.27 34.01
C VAL A 497 35.71 14.94 35.05
N PHE A 498 35.44 13.66 35.31
CA PHE A 498 34.45 13.27 36.32
C PHE A 498 34.92 13.56 37.76
N LYS A 499 36.22 13.42 38.04
CA LYS A 499 36.80 13.82 39.34
C LYS A 499 36.62 15.32 39.61
N LYS A 500 36.79 16.19 38.60
CA LYS A 500 36.54 17.64 38.72
C LYS A 500 35.06 17.96 39.00
N LEU A 501 34.14 17.15 38.47
CA LEU A 501 32.71 17.23 38.80
C LEU A 501 32.38 16.64 40.19
N GLN A 502 33.39 16.19 40.95
CA GLN A 502 33.23 15.45 42.22
C GLN A 502 32.30 14.23 42.08
N VAL A 503 32.36 13.52 40.94
CA VAL A 503 31.62 12.27 40.69
C VAL A 503 32.61 11.14 40.43
N THR A 504 32.46 10.05 41.17
CA THR A 504 33.25 8.84 40.95
C THR A 504 32.51 7.93 39.97
N VAL A 505 33.08 7.73 38.78
CA VAL A 505 32.49 6.92 37.70
C VAL A 505 33.50 5.86 37.26
N ASN A 506 33.07 4.61 37.13
CA ASN A 506 33.91 3.54 36.59
C ASN A 506 33.89 3.54 35.06
N VAL A 507 34.82 4.27 34.44
CA VAL A 507 34.88 4.45 32.99
C VAL A 507 35.49 3.21 32.33
N GLN A 508 34.70 2.17 32.05
CA GLN A 508 35.19 0.95 31.36
C GLN A 508 35.03 1.02 29.85
N ASN A 509 33.99 1.70 29.34
CA ASN A 509 33.66 1.74 27.92
C ASN A 509 33.40 3.18 27.45
N PHE A 510 34.23 3.67 26.54
CA PHE A 510 34.09 4.98 25.91
C PHE A 510 34.49 4.92 24.43
N MET A 511 33.95 5.84 23.63
CA MET A 511 34.17 5.91 22.18
C MET A 511 34.53 7.33 21.76
N LYS A 512 35.64 7.49 21.03
CA LYS A 512 36.06 8.74 20.38
C LYS A 512 35.25 8.93 19.10
N LEU A 513 34.56 10.07 18.94
CA LEU A 513 33.78 10.39 17.74
C LEU A 513 34.61 11.21 16.75
N LYS A 514 34.28 11.13 15.45
CA LYS A 514 34.93 11.98 14.45
C LYS A 514 34.48 13.46 14.61
N PRO A 515 35.40 14.43 14.60
CA PRO A 515 35.04 15.83 14.71
C PRO A 515 34.31 16.30 13.44
N ARG A 516 33.31 17.18 13.60
CA ARG A 516 32.49 17.67 12.49
C ARG A 516 33.16 18.78 11.66
N ASN A 517 34.22 19.40 12.17
CA ASN A 517 35.06 20.42 11.51
C ASN A 517 36.52 20.25 11.97
N THR A 518 37.48 20.62 11.11
CA THR A 518 38.93 20.45 11.33
C THR A 518 39.50 21.18 12.55
N ASN A 519 38.81 22.21 13.06
CA ASN A 519 39.27 23.01 14.21
C ASN A 519 38.66 22.63 15.57
N ASN A 520 37.82 21.58 15.67
CA ASN A 520 37.19 21.17 16.93
C ASN A 520 37.71 19.81 17.42
N GLN A 521 38.01 19.71 18.72
CA GLN A 521 38.42 18.44 19.35
C GLN A 521 37.30 17.40 19.29
N ALA A 522 37.68 16.17 18.96
CA ALA A 522 36.79 15.00 18.87
C ALA A 522 36.10 14.71 20.22
N PRO A 523 34.76 14.65 20.29
CA PRO A 523 34.08 14.33 21.54
C PRO A 523 34.16 12.85 21.89
N PHE A 524 34.09 12.56 23.18
CA PHE A 524 34.03 11.20 23.70
C PHE A 524 32.62 10.86 24.18
N VAL A 525 32.09 9.71 23.77
CA VAL A 525 30.88 9.13 24.34
C VAL A 525 31.30 8.16 25.43
N VAL A 526 30.89 8.41 26.67
CA VAL A 526 31.10 7.52 27.81
C VAL A 526 29.81 6.76 28.09
N ILE A 527 29.91 5.44 28.16
CA ILE A 527 28.77 4.55 28.44
C ILE A 527 28.74 4.29 29.95
N LEU A 528 27.69 4.77 30.63
CA LEU A 528 27.54 4.64 32.08
C LEU A 528 26.73 3.41 32.48
N LYS A 529 26.80 3.04 33.76
CA LYS A 529 26.13 1.84 34.28
C LYS A 529 24.60 1.96 34.24
N ASP A 530 24.08 3.14 34.59
CA ASP A 530 22.65 3.43 34.60
C ASP A 530 22.29 4.92 34.40
N LYS A 531 20.98 5.18 34.27
CA LYS A 531 20.41 6.51 33.98
C LYS A 531 20.46 7.45 35.19
N ARG A 532 20.58 6.92 36.42
CA ARG A 532 20.72 7.73 37.64
C ARG A 532 22.12 8.32 37.73
N GLU A 533 23.14 7.53 37.39
CA GLU A 533 24.53 7.99 37.28
C GLU A 533 24.65 9.11 36.22
N ARG A 534 24.04 8.93 35.04
CA ARG A 534 23.94 9.96 33.99
C ARG A 534 23.29 11.25 34.48
N ASN A 535 22.14 11.16 35.13
CA ASN A 535 21.41 12.34 35.59
C ASN A 535 22.12 13.05 36.76
N SER A 536 22.83 12.32 37.63
CA SER A 536 23.68 12.88 38.69
C SER A 536 24.84 13.71 38.10
N ILE A 537 25.51 13.17 37.07
CA ILE A 537 26.58 13.86 36.34
C ILE A 537 26.06 15.13 35.65
N LEU A 538 24.94 15.02 34.93
CA LEU A 538 24.35 16.18 34.24
C LEU A 538 23.88 17.25 35.23
N LYS A 539 23.38 16.85 36.41
CA LYS A 539 22.97 17.75 37.47
C LYS A 539 24.17 18.48 38.07
N LYS A 540 25.25 17.78 38.44
CA LYS A 540 26.49 18.39 38.96
C LYS A 540 27.22 19.25 37.92
N ALA A 541 27.23 18.84 36.66
CA ALA A 541 27.78 19.65 35.55
C ALA A 541 26.97 20.93 35.33
N LYS A 542 25.65 20.88 35.54
CA LYS A 542 24.77 22.05 35.52
C LYS A 542 24.99 22.94 36.75
N GLU A 543 25.09 22.36 37.95
CA GLU A 543 25.38 23.07 39.20
C GLU A 543 26.74 23.79 39.16
N LEU A 544 27.78 23.19 38.56
CA LEU A 544 29.10 23.82 38.35
C LEU A 544 29.14 24.85 37.21
N ARG A 545 28.24 24.72 36.23
CA ARG A 545 28.05 25.74 35.19
C ARG A 545 27.32 26.97 35.75
N ASP A 546 26.42 26.74 36.71
CA ASP A 546 25.58 27.77 37.31
C ASP A 546 26.23 28.40 38.57
N SER A 547 27.33 27.83 39.11
CA SER A 547 28.13 28.43 40.20
C SER A 547 29.13 29.48 39.68
N LYS A 548 29.31 30.58 40.41
CA LYS A 548 30.18 31.73 40.04
C LYS A 548 31.70 31.42 39.97
N GLU A 549 32.12 30.17 40.09
CA GLU A 549 33.53 29.76 39.90
C GLU A 549 33.96 29.69 38.43
N TYR A 550 33.04 29.89 37.48
CA TYR A 550 33.34 29.83 36.04
C TYR A 550 34.16 31.02 35.50
N GLU A 551 34.41 32.07 36.28
CA GLU A 551 35.12 33.27 35.81
C GLU A 551 36.64 33.27 36.02
N ASN A 552 37.21 32.37 36.82
CA ASN A 552 38.63 32.44 37.19
C ASN A 552 39.61 31.51 36.44
N ASP A 553 39.15 30.69 35.50
CA ASP A 553 40.02 29.73 34.78
C ASP A 553 40.14 30.04 33.27
N LYS A 554 40.28 31.33 32.92
CA LYS A 554 40.46 31.78 31.52
C LYS A 554 41.89 31.61 30.96
N ASN A 555 42.84 31.12 31.75
CA ASN A 555 44.26 31.10 31.35
C ASN A 555 44.93 29.72 31.29
N SER A 556 44.17 28.62 31.23
CA SER A 556 44.72 27.35 30.77
C SER A 556 43.94 26.82 29.57
N ASN A 557 44.63 26.63 28.45
CA ASN A 557 44.07 26.04 27.23
C ASN A 557 43.60 24.60 27.52
N HIS A 558 42.39 24.36 28.04
CA HIS A 558 41.68 23.06 27.98
C HIS A 558 40.18 23.14 28.38
N CYS A 559 39.34 22.52 27.53
CA CYS A 559 38.00 21.96 27.81
C CYS A 559 36.83 22.91 28.17
N SER A 560 36.08 23.41 27.17
CA SER A 560 34.79 24.10 27.37
C SER A 560 33.59 23.13 27.42
N TYR A 561 32.94 23.03 28.58
CA TYR A 561 31.89 22.05 28.95
C TYR A 561 30.48 22.24 28.35
N SER A 562 30.31 23.01 27.26
CA SER A 562 29.02 23.67 26.98
C SER A 562 28.02 22.99 26.02
N HIS A 563 28.24 21.80 25.47
CA HIS A 563 27.39 21.31 24.37
C HIS A 563 26.91 19.85 24.50
N VAL A 564 25.63 19.64 24.83
CA VAL A 564 24.91 18.37 24.64
C VAL A 564 23.51 18.69 24.09
N ASN A 565 23.15 18.39 22.81
CA ASN A 565 21.79 18.57 22.21
C ASN A 565 21.52 17.86 20.83
N VAL A 566 20.22 17.70 20.43
CA VAL A 566 19.59 16.94 19.28
C VAL A 566 18.63 17.82 18.41
N LEU A 567 18.42 17.64 17.06
CA LEU A 567 17.53 18.52 16.19
C LEU A 567 16.91 17.96 14.85
N GLY A 568 15.80 18.58 14.34
CA GLY A 568 15.03 18.43 13.03
C GLY A 568 14.47 19.76 12.36
N ASN A 569 13.64 19.69 11.26
CA ASN A 569 12.85 20.68 10.39
C ASN A 569 13.46 22.02 9.80
N ALA A 570 12.94 22.59 8.67
CA ALA A 570 13.47 23.83 7.99
C ALA A 570 12.47 24.85 7.36
N VAL A 571 12.86 26.16 7.32
CA VAL A 571 12.19 27.43 6.87
C VAL A 571 13.21 28.34 6.13
N PHE A 572 12.83 29.32 5.26
CA PHE A 572 13.73 30.20 4.43
C PHE A 572 13.78 31.72 4.82
N LYS A 573 14.89 32.43 4.44
CA LYS A 573 15.17 33.89 4.64
C LYS A 573 15.97 34.54 3.46
N PHE A 574 15.82 35.86 3.24
CA PHE A 574 16.43 36.69 2.16
C PHE A 574 17.51 37.72 2.62
N LYS A 575 18.45 38.11 1.72
CA LYS A 575 19.29 39.34 1.74
C LYS A 575 19.48 39.92 0.33
N GLY A 576 19.58 41.25 0.22
CA GLY A 576 19.54 42.08 -1.01
C GLY A 576 20.85 42.18 -1.82
N GLY A 577 20.72 42.73 -3.04
CA GLY A 577 21.67 42.67 -4.18
C GLY A 577 22.94 43.55 -4.10
N PRO A 578 23.56 43.99 -5.22
CA PRO A 578 23.22 43.79 -6.64
C PRO A 578 24.20 42.83 -7.38
N THR A 579 23.81 42.43 -8.58
CA THR A 579 24.53 41.59 -9.56
C THR A 579 24.73 40.09 -9.23
N SER A 580 24.39 39.27 -10.23
CA SER A 580 24.51 37.81 -10.34
C SER A 580 23.54 36.93 -9.54
N ILE A 581 22.61 36.32 -10.29
CA ILE A 581 21.99 34.99 -10.18
C ILE A 581 22.01 34.36 -8.75
N PRO A 582 20.85 34.19 -8.06
CA PRO A 582 20.83 33.52 -6.76
C PRO A 582 20.92 32.00 -6.91
N SER A 583 21.98 31.44 -6.34
CA SER A 583 22.17 30.02 -6.03
C SER A 583 21.34 29.58 -4.81
N PHE A 584 20.96 28.30 -4.79
CA PHE A 584 20.26 27.64 -3.69
C PHE A 584 21.21 27.39 -2.51
N GLU A 585 21.07 28.11 -1.39
CA GLU A 585 21.73 27.75 -0.11
C GLU A 585 20.81 27.88 1.13
N LYS A 586 21.05 26.99 2.10
CA LYS A 586 20.40 26.91 3.42
C LYS A 586 20.94 27.99 4.37
N SER A 587 20.08 28.65 5.14
CA SER A 587 20.51 29.60 6.18
C SER A 587 19.74 29.48 7.50
N ARG A 588 20.47 29.63 8.62
CA ARG A 588 20.05 29.60 10.04
C ARG A 588 19.69 31.02 10.55
N ASN A 589 18.72 31.11 11.47
CA ASN A 589 18.28 32.22 12.35
C ASN A 589 19.30 33.36 12.63
N ASN A 590 19.01 34.67 12.67
CA ASN A 590 18.16 35.44 13.60
C ASN A 590 18.13 36.92 13.14
N ASN A 591 16.96 37.56 13.05
CA ASN A 591 16.79 39.03 13.09
C ASN A 591 15.28 39.33 13.21
N PRO A 592 14.78 40.08 14.22
CA PRO A 592 13.35 40.19 14.52
C PRO A 592 12.62 41.40 13.91
N HIS A 593 13.22 42.14 12.96
CA HIS A 593 12.62 43.36 12.38
C HIS A 593 12.51 43.38 10.84
N LYS A 594 12.15 42.28 10.19
CA LYS A 594 11.77 42.33 8.76
C LYS A 594 10.46 41.56 8.51
N ASN A 595 9.44 42.28 8.04
CA ASN A 595 8.18 41.69 7.56
C ASN A 595 8.49 40.76 6.39
N HIS A 596 8.25 39.46 6.58
CA HIS A 596 8.45 38.46 5.54
C HIS A 596 7.11 38.17 4.86
N ILE A 597 7.04 38.34 3.54
CA ILE A 597 5.88 37.98 2.71
C ILE A 597 5.96 36.48 2.38
N LYS A 598 4.94 35.71 2.77
CA LYS A 598 4.77 34.30 2.43
C LYS A 598 4.08 34.17 1.07
N LEU A 599 4.78 33.62 0.08
CA LEU A 599 4.23 33.33 -1.23
C LEU A 599 4.00 31.83 -1.41
N TRP A 600 2.84 31.47 -1.97
CA TRP A 600 2.54 30.13 -2.43
C TRP A 600 2.22 30.13 -3.92
N TYR A 601 2.62 29.10 -4.65
CA TYR A 601 2.23 28.93 -6.04
C TYR A 601 1.99 27.45 -6.37
N THR A 602 1.06 27.17 -7.28
CA THR A 602 0.77 25.80 -7.73
C THR A 602 0.07 25.78 -9.10
N ASN A 603 0.13 24.64 -9.78
CA ASN A 603 -0.72 24.35 -10.93
C ASN A 603 -1.89 23.46 -10.46
N ALA A 604 -3.13 23.92 -10.63
CA ALA A 604 -4.28 23.28 -10.01
C ALA A 604 -5.01 22.26 -10.87
N THR A 605 -4.78 22.20 -12.20
CA THR A 605 -5.50 21.29 -13.11
C THR A 605 -7.00 21.16 -12.76
N SER A 606 -7.71 22.30 -12.81
CA SER A 606 -9.04 22.58 -12.24
C SER A 606 -9.07 22.91 -10.75
N LEU A 607 -9.23 24.21 -10.45
CA LEU A 607 -9.37 24.71 -9.09
C LEU A 607 -10.82 24.63 -8.56
N ASN A 608 -11.82 24.58 -9.44
CA ASN A 608 -13.23 24.52 -9.07
C ASN A 608 -13.56 23.34 -8.14
N ASN A 609 -13.04 22.14 -8.45
CA ASN A 609 -13.27 20.94 -7.63
C ASN A 609 -12.39 20.87 -6.37
N LYS A 610 -11.46 21.81 -6.19
CA LYS A 610 -10.46 21.84 -5.12
C LYS A 610 -10.62 23.04 -4.17
N MET A 611 -11.66 23.85 -4.37
CA MET A 611 -11.86 25.12 -3.63
C MET A 611 -12.01 24.91 -2.11
N GLN A 612 -12.70 23.86 -1.66
CA GLN A 612 -12.82 23.56 -0.22
C GLN A 612 -11.47 23.13 0.39
N GLN A 613 -10.66 22.38 -0.36
CA GLN A 613 -9.31 21.99 0.07
C GLN A 613 -8.42 23.22 0.19
N LEU A 614 -8.47 24.12 -0.81
CA LEU A 614 -7.73 25.39 -0.77
C LEU A 614 -8.11 26.21 0.47
N LYS A 615 -9.40 26.40 0.76
CA LYS A 615 -9.85 27.12 1.96
C LYS A 615 -9.36 26.49 3.26
N ALA A 616 -9.36 25.16 3.35
CA ALA A 616 -8.80 24.45 4.51
C ALA A 616 -7.28 24.67 4.65
N TYR A 617 -6.52 24.63 3.56
CA TYR A 617 -5.08 24.91 3.60
C TYR A 617 -4.76 26.34 4.05
N LEU A 618 -5.56 27.32 3.59
CA LEU A 618 -5.38 28.73 3.97
C LEU A 618 -5.65 29.01 5.45
N SER A 619 -6.50 28.21 6.09
CA SER A 619 -6.72 28.29 7.54
C SER A 619 -5.47 27.90 8.36
N CYS A 620 -4.62 27.03 7.80
CA CYS A 620 -3.45 26.46 8.48
C CYS A 620 -2.16 27.27 8.25
N ASP A 621 -1.78 27.52 7.00
CA ASP A 621 -0.46 28.11 6.67
C ASP A 621 -0.47 29.64 6.49
N LYS A 622 -1.66 30.18 6.17
CA LYS A 622 -1.96 31.61 6.00
C LYS A 622 -0.93 32.36 5.11
N PRO A 623 -0.68 31.90 3.87
CA PRO A 623 0.24 32.59 2.95
C PRO A 623 -0.24 34.02 2.68
N ASP A 624 0.66 34.95 2.40
CA ASP A 624 0.31 36.34 2.10
C ASP A 624 -0.18 36.50 0.65
N ILE A 625 0.38 35.69 -0.26
CA ILE A 625 0.07 35.73 -1.70
C ILE A 625 0.05 34.29 -2.24
N ILE A 626 -0.86 34.00 -3.17
CA ILE A 626 -1.06 32.69 -3.80
C ILE A 626 -1.19 32.87 -5.31
N LEU A 627 -0.44 32.09 -6.08
CA LEU A 627 -0.49 32.08 -7.55
C LEU A 627 -0.94 30.71 -8.04
N VAL A 628 -1.98 30.66 -8.86
CA VAL A 628 -2.51 29.39 -9.37
C VAL A 628 -2.68 29.44 -10.88
N SER A 629 -2.11 28.48 -11.58
CA SER A 629 -2.33 28.23 -13.02
C SER A 629 -3.24 27.01 -13.25
N GLU A 630 -3.78 26.85 -14.46
CA GLU A 630 -4.77 25.82 -14.82
C GLU A 630 -6.01 25.85 -13.91
N THR A 631 -6.57 27.04 -13.71
CA THR A 631 -7.70 27.25 -12.80
C THR A 631 -9.01 26.64 -13.30
N TRP A 632 -9.21 26.65 -14.62
CA TRP A 632 -10.42 26.21 -15.32
C TRP A 632 -11.68 26.94 -14.84
N PHE A 633 -11.51 28.21 -14.47
CA PHE A 633 -12.61 29.08 -14.09
C PHE A 633 -13.40 29.54 -15.32
N ASN A 634 -14.71 29.64 -15.14
CA ASN A 634 -15.68 30.19 -16.07
C ASN A 634 -16.50 31.29 -15.37
N ASP A 635 -17.40 31.95 -16.09
CA ASP A 635 -18.21 33.06 -15.56
C ASP A 635 -19.13 32.66 -14.39
N LYS A 636 -19.33 31.36 -14.15
CA LYS A 636 -20.12 30.81 -13.04
C LYS A 636 -19.25 30.34 -11.85
N SER A 637 -17.93 30.44 -11.95
CA SER A 637 -17.02 29.92 -10.93
C SER A 637 -16.98 30.81 -9.68
N VAL A 638 -17.05 30.21 -8.50
CA VAL A 638 -16.95 30.94 -7.23
C VAL A 638 -15.49 31.12 -6.89
N ILE A 639 -14.98 32.33 -7.12
CA ILE A 639 -13.55 32.66 -7.01
C ILE A 639 -13.19 33.43 -5.73
N ASN A 640 -14.09 33.49 -4.74
CA ASN A 640 -13.86 34.30 -3.54
C ASN A 640 -13.33 33.47 -2.35
N ILE A 641 -12.30 34.00 -1.69
CA ILE A 641 -11.65 33.44 -0.51
C ILE A 641 -11.58 34.53 0.55
N ASP A 642 -12.16 34.27 1.72
CA ASP A 642 -12.22 35.24 2.81
C ASP A 642 -10.82 35.72 3.22
N GLY A 643 -10.64 37.04 3.25
CA GLY A 643 -9.37 37.68 3.58
C GLY A 643 -8.37 37.80 2.42
N TYR A 644 -8.74 37.43 1.20
CA TYR A 644 -7.90 37.58 0.01
C TYR A 644 -8.65 38.30 -1.12
N ASN A 645 -7.97 39.24 -1.76
CA ASN A 645 -8.38 39.81 -3.03
C ASN A 645 -7.98 38.87 -4.17
N CYS A 646 -8.91 38.60 -5.08
CA CYS A 646 -8.75 37.67 -6.20
C CYS A 646 -8.59 38.43 -7.53
N TYR A 647 -7.60 38.04 -8.33
CA TYR A 647 -7.36 38.58 -9.67
C TYR A 647 -7.16 37.42 -10.63
N ASN A 648 -8.13 37.15 -11.50
CA ASN A 648 -8.09 36.05 -12.46
C ASN A 648 -8.17 36.53 -13.92
N LYS A 649 -7.72 35.66 -14.84
CA LYS A 649 -7.86 35.78 -16.28
C LYS A 649 -8.25 34.39 -16.75
N ASN A 650 -9.49 34.25 -17.18
CA ASN A 650 -10.05 33.00 -17.68
C ASN A 650 -9.74 32.84 -19.17
N ARG A 651 -9.69 31.60 -19.65
CA ARG A 651 -9.70 31.30 -21.08
C ARG A 651 -11.10 31.61 -21.66
N PRO A 652 -11.21 32.13 -22.91
CA PRO A 652 -12.50 32.38 -23.55
C PRO A 652 -13.41 31.14 -23.60
N LEU A 653 -14.73 31.36 -23.60
CA LEU A 653 -15.75 30.30 -23.64
C LEU A 653 -15.66 29.48 -24.94
N GLY A 654 -15.39 28.18 -24.81
CA GLY A 654 -15.36 27.22 -25.93
C GLY A 654 -14.12 26.32 -25.95
N GLU A 655 -13.06 26.69 -25.25
CA GLU A 655 -11.82 25.93 -25.14
C GLU A 655 -11.70 25.25 -23.76
N ASN A 656 -11.27 23.97 -23.74
CA ASN A 656 -11.07 23.23 -22.50
C ASN A 656 -9.71 23.56 -21.88
N GLY A 657 -9.68 23.81 -20.57
CA GLY A 657 -8.45 24.00 -19.79
C GLY A 657 -7.92 25.44 -19.78
N GLY A 658 -6.91 25.72 -18.97
CA GLY A 658 -6.31 27.07 -18.83
C GLY A 658 -6.92 27.95 -17.72
N GLY A 659 -6.50 29.21 -17.73
CA GLY A 659 -6.79 30.28 -16.79
C GLY A 659 -5.77 30.39 -15.65
N VAL A 660 -5.48 31.62 -15.24
CA VAL A 660 -4.59 31.96 -14.11
C VAL A 660 -5.32 32.81 -13.06
N VAL A 661 -4.92 32.69 -11.80
CA VAL A 661 -5.42 33.52 -10.69
C VAL A 661 -4.34 33.86 -9.68
N ILE A 662 -4.39 35.09 -9.17
CA ILE A 662 -3.60 35.60 -8.06
C ILE A 662 -4.56 35.91 -6.90
N TYR A 663 -4.33 35.29 -5.74
CA TYR A 663 -4.96 35.69 -4.48
C TYR A 663 -3.92 36.42 -3.62
N ALA A 664 -4.19 37.65 -3.21
CA ALA A 664 -3.34 38.40 -2.29
C ALA A 664 -4.16 38.78 -1.06
N LYS A 665 -3.60 38.69 0.16
CA LYS A 665 -4.33 39.11 1.37
C LYS A 665 -4.92 40.51 1.20
N SER A 666 -6.12 40.74 1.73
CA SER A 666 -6.84 42.02 1.60
C SER A 666 -6.08 43.23 2.16
N THR A 667 -5.05 42.98 2.97
CA THR A 667 -4.12 43.99 3.49
C THR A 667 -3.18 44.58 2.43
N PHE A 668 -3.04 43.96 1.26
CA PHE A 668 -2.28 44.54 0.15
C PHE A 668 -3.15 45.46 -0.71
N ILE A 669 -2.66 46.68 -0.96
CA ILE A 669 -3.19 47.55 -2.02
C ILE A 669 -2.63 47.01 -3.34
N THR A 670 -3.50 46.81 -4.33
CA THR A 670 -3.09 46.22 -5.61
C THR A 670 -3.38 47.15 -6.77
N ARG A 671 -2.51 47.17 -7.78
CA ARG A 671 -2.70 47.90 -9.04
C ARG A 671 -2.42 46.97 -10.22
N SER A 672 -3.20 47.11 -11.29
CA SER A 672 -2.93 46.38 -12.54
C SER A 672 -1.68 46.95 -13.21
N VAL A 673 -0.82 46.06 -13.72
CA VAL A 673 0.40 46.44 -14.45
C VAL A 673 0.30 45.91 -15.87
N SER A 674 -0.69 46.40 -16.63
CA SER A 674 -1.03 45.89 -17.96
C SER A 674 0.04 46.07 -19.02
N HIS A 675 0.95 47.05 -18.87
CA HIS A 675 2.05 47.27 -19.82
C HIS A 675 3.14 46.18 -19.78
N LEU A 676 3.19 45.38 -18.70
CA LEU A 676 4.03 44.18 -18.62
C LEU A 676 3.36 42.95 -19.27
N ALA A 677 2.09 43.04 -19.64
CA ALA A 677 1.43 41.96 -20.37
C ALA A 677 1.94 41.92 -21.81
N LEU A 678 2.38 40.75 -22.24
CA LEU A 678 2.76 40.48 -23.63
C LEU A 678 1.54 40.48 -24.54
N CYS A 679 1.67 41.10 -25.72
CA CYS A 679 0.63 41.20 -26.73
C CYS A 679 0.58 39.93 -27.61
N ASP A 680 0.38 38.77 -27.00
CA ASP A 680 0.21 37.51 -27.73
C ASP A 680 -1.14 36.86 -27.42
N ASN A 681 -1.84 36.46 -28.48
CA ASN A 681 -3.22 35.97 -28.41
C ASN A 681 -3.37 34.60 -27.72
N GLY A 682 -2.26 33.88 -27.48
CA GLY A 682 -2.24 32.55 -26.85
C GLY A 682 -1.79 32.52 -25.37
N ILE A 683 -1.41 33.66 -24.77
CA ILE A 683 -0.84 33.69 -23.42
C ILE A 683 -1.82 34.27 -22.39
N GLU A 684 -2.20 33.42 -21.45
CA GLU A 684 -3.00 33.80 -20.30
C GLU A 684 -2.06 34.35 -19.23
N GLN A 685 -2.21 35.61 -18.86
CA GLN A 685 -1.32 36.24 -17.89
C GLN A 685 -2.02 37.32 -17.07
N ILE A 686 -1.55 37.50 -15.84
CA ILE A 686 -1.96 38.57 -14.95
C ILE A 686 -0.72 39.12 -14.27
N TRP A 687 -0.61 40.45 -14.30
CA TRP A 687 0.42 41.18 -13.59
C TRP A 687 -0.20 42.17 -12.62
N ARG A 688 0.25 42.12 -11.36
CA ARG A 688 -0.21 43.00 -10.28
C ARG A 688 0.98 43.58 -9.53
N SER A 689 0.92 44.88 -9.24
CA SER A 689 1.76 45.51 -8.24
C SER A 689 1.01 45.44 -6.91
N LEU A 690 1.65 44.91 -5.88
CA LEU A 690 1.13 44.74 -4.53
C LEU A 690 1.96 45.63 -3.60
N THR A 691 1.31 46.48 -2.82
CA THR A 691 1.95 47.34 -1.82
C THR A 691 1.31 47.14 -0.46
N ASN A 692 2.15 47.11 0.58
CA ASN A 692 1.74 47.07 1.99
C ASN A 692 2.76 47.87 2.81
N GLY A 693 3.00 49.11 2.36
CA GLY A 693 4.12 49.95 2.77
C GLY A 693 4.72 50.71 1.57
N PRO A 694 5.92 51.32 1.72
CA PRO A 694 6.58 52.08 0.65
C PRO A 694 7.17 51.20 -0.46
N ASP A 695 7.39 49.90 -0.18
CA ASP A 695 7.95 48.96 -1.16
C ASP A 695 6.87 48.39 -2.08
N HIS A 696 7.21 48.27 -3.37
CA HIS A 696 6.34 47.72 -4.40
C HIS A 696 6.77 46.28 -4.76
N LEU A 697 5.83 45.34 -4.76
CA LEU A 697 6.05 43.96 -5.20
C LEU A 697 5.26 43.71 -6.50
N ILE A 698 5.95 43.51 -7.61
CA ILE A 698 5.32 43.19 -8.89
C ILE A 698 5.30 41.66 -9.06
N ILE A 699 4.12 41.10 -9.27
CA ILE A 699 3.93 39.66 -9.43
C ILE A 699 3.18 39.35 -10.71
N GLY A 700 3.72 38.39 -11.46
CA GLY A 700 3.13 37.82 -12.65
C GLY A 700 2.78 36.35 -12.46
N SER A 701 1.58 35.96 -12.90
CA SER A 701 1.23 34.57 -13.16
C SER A 701 0.84 34.44 -14.62
N PHE A 702 1.44 33.50 -15.34
CA PHE A 702 1.11 33.25 -16.73
C PHE A 702 1.08 31.76 -17.08
N GLN A 703 0.35 31.44 -18.15
CA GLN A 703 0.16 30.12 -18.72
C GLN A 703 0.21 30.25 -20.25
N ILE A 704 0.99 29.36 -20.87
CA ILE A 704 1.13 29.25 -22.33
C ILE A 704 0.25 28.07 -22.79
N SER A 705 -0.49 28.24 -23.89
CA SER A 705 -1.27 27.17 -24.51
C SER A 705 -0.34 26.09 -25.12
N ASP A 706 -0.83 24.86 -25.22
CA ASP A 706 -0.02 23.72 -25.70
C ASP A 706 0.29 23.79 -27.22
N GLU A 707 -0.23 24.80 -27.93
CA GLU A 707 -0.07 24.98 -29.38
C GLU A 707 1.09 25.94 -29.77
N GLU A 708 1.74 26.59 -28.81
CA GLU A 708 2.81 27.57 -29.05
C GLU A 708 4.22 26.93 -29.07
N PRO A 709 5.14 27.34 -29.97
CA PRO A 709 6.48 26.75 -30.08
C PRO A 709 7.34 26.92 -28.82
N THR A 710 8.25 25.98 -28.58
CA THR A 710 9.18 25.95 -27.44
C THR A 710 10.02 27.23 -27.26
N ASN A 711 10.29 27.95 -28.35
CA ASN A 711 11.06 29.19 -28.35
C ASN A 711 10.28 30.40 -27.81
N THR A 712 8.95 30.30 -27.68
CA THR A 712 8.09 31.39 -27.17
C THR A 712 8.44 31.71 -25.71
N LEU A 713 8.85 30.72 -24.90
CA LEU A 713 9.24 30.92 -23.49
C LEU A 713 10.56 31.71 -23.35
N ASP A 714 11.57 31.44 -24.17
CA ASP A 714 12.86 32.13 -24.13
C ASP A 714 12.74 33.58 -24.63
N LEU A 715 11.91 33.81 -25.65
CA LEU A 715 11.48 35.14 -26.07
C LEU A 715 10.72 35.87 -24.95
N LEU A 716 9.78 35.18 -24.28
CA LEU A 716 9.03 35.68 -23.13
C LEU A 716 9.95 36.17 -22.01
N MET A 717 10.95 35.34 -21.68
CA MET A 717 11.90 35.59 -20.60
C MET A 717 12.81 36.76 -20.91
N THR A 718 13.27 36.84 -22.16
CA THR A 718 14.15 37.91 -22.62
C THR A 718 13.40 39.24 -22.70
N ASP A 719 12.16 39.24 -23.20
CA ASP A 719 11.35 40.46 -23.37
C ASP A 719 10.79 40.97 -22.03
N ASN A 720 10.33 40.07 -21.15
CA ASN A 720 9.92 40.45 -19.79
C ASN A 720 11.10 40.96 -18.97
N CYS A 721 12.28 40.32 -19.02
CA CYS A 721 13.46 40.82 -18.33
C CYS A 721 13.95 42.17 -18.87
N LYS A 722 13.79 42.45 -20.18
CA LYS A 722 14.06 43.77 -20.77
C LYS A 722 13.06 44.81 -20.29
N ARG A 723 11.75 44.57 -20.41
CA ARG A 723 10.71 45.51 -19.96
C ARG A 723 10.78 45.78 -18.45
N ILE A 724 11.13 44.77 -17.66
CA ILE A 724 11.40 44.90 -16.21
C ILE A 724 12.59 45.82 -15.94
N ARG A 725 13.66 45.76 -16.75
CA ARG A 725 14.83 46.67 -16.65
C ARG A 725 14.54 48.07 -17.21
N ASP A 726 13.70 48.19 -18.23
CA ASP A 726 13.30 49.47 -18.81
C ASP A 726 12.43 50.29 -17.83
N VAL A 727 11.63 49.60 -17.01
CA VAL A 727 10.91 50.19 -15.86
C VAL A 727 11.88 50.70 -14.77
N GLU A 728 13.03 50.05 -14.57
CA GLU A 728 14.06 50.48 -13.63
C GLU A 728 14.91 51.67 -14.14
N THR A 729 14.90 51.96 -15.45
CA THR A 729 15.83 52.92 -16.09
C THR A 729 15.20 54.19 -16.68
N GLY A 730 13.89 54.42 -16.50
CA GLY A 730 13.30 55.76 -16.59
C GLY A 730 12.35 56.05 -17.76
N ALA A 731 11.24 55.32 -17.85
CA ALA A 731 10.03 55.78 -18.55
C ALA A 731 9.01 56.35 -17.53
N PRO A 732 8.15 57.34 -17.88
CA PRO A 732 7.49 58.24 -16.93
C PRO A 732 6.32 57.57 -16.22
N LEU A 733 6.64 56.75 -15.23
CA LEU A 733 5.73 56.34 -14.16
C LEU A 733 6.43 56.77 -12.88
N GLY A 734 5.77 57.61 -12.07
CA GLY A 734 6.35 58.25 -10.88
C GLY A 734 7.11 57.29 -9.96
N PRO A 735 8.00 57.81 -9.10
CA PRO A 735 9.15 57.10 -8.56
C PRO A 735 8.75 55.79 -7.86
N ILE A 736 8.90 54.65 -8.56
CA ILE A 736 8.79 53.33 -7.96
C ILE A 736 10.17 52.98 -7.43
N GLU A 737 10.52 53.54 -6.27
CA GLU A 737 11.75 53.17 -5.57
C GLU A 737 11.59 51.73 -5.04
N LYS A 738 12.20 50.77 -5.75
CA LYS A 738 12.32 49.33 -5.46
C LYS A 738 11.08 48.49 -5.79
N ALA A 739 11.10 47.90 -6.98
CA ALA A 739 10.22 46.80 -7.35
C ALA A 739 10.93 45.44 -7.16
N HIS A 740 10.26 44.47 -6.53
CA HIS A 740 10.68 43.07 -6.51
C HIS A 740 9.79 42.25 -7.45
N TYR A 741 10.37 41.30 -8.21
CA TYR A 741 9.64 40.53 -9.23
C TYR A 741 9.50 39.07 -8.83
N VAL A 742 8.28 38.52 -8.93
CA VAL A 742 8.05 37.07 -8.80
C VAL A 742 7.24 36.55 -9.98
N ILE A 743 7.76 35.47 -10.59
CA ILE A 743 7.23 34.86 -11.80
C ILE A 743 6.98 33.38 -11.54
N GLN A 744 5.78 32.90 -11.91
CA GLN A 744 5.42 31.48 -11.90
C GLN A 744 5.61 30.88 -13.30
N PHE A 745 6.34 29.76 -13.40
CA PHE A 745 6.61 29.05 -14.67
C PHE A 745 5.84 27.73 -14.79
N LYS A 746 5.50 27.33 -16.02
CA LYS A 746 5.16 25.95 -16.41
C LYS A 746 6.33 25.36 -17.20
N TYR A 747 6.73 24.13 -16.88
CA TYR A 747 7.30 23.20 -17.85
C TYR A 747 7.01 21.77 -17.37
N ASP A 748 6.30 20.99 -18.18
CA ASP A 748 6.17 19.55 -18.03
C ASP A 748 7.22 18.90 -18.95
N ILE A 749 8.19 18.20 -18.34
CA ILE A 749 8.83 17.00 -18.91
C ILE A 749 8.84 15.94 -17.81
#